data_AF-A0A2K2H6V1-F1
#
_entry.id   AF-A0A2K2H6V1-F1
#
_cell.length_a   1.000
_cell.length_b   1.000
_cell.length_c   1.000
_cell.angle_alpha   90.00
_cell.angle_beta   90.00
_cell.angle_gamma   90.00
#
_symmetry.space_group_name_H-M   'P 1'
#
loop_
_entity.id
_entity.type
_entity.pdbx_description
1 polymer ?
#
loop_
_entity_poly.entity_id
_entity_poly.type
_entity_poly.pdbx_seq_one_letter_code
_entity_poly.pdbx_strand_id
1 'polypeptide(L)'
;MNRSRLVRCYYLLLGRARLPLLALLALLTGLLALPASRVGIEQDNASMVAAEPLQQESYRHFKELFGRDDLLLLGLQSDDLLSPTGLARLDRLTRDIEQLPGIARVFSLSNARTAIPGPFGAQPAALLPDLAAENFSTRLDERLRQNRELGSRLLSPDRTTAAILAVPKQTDGNRLQNLVSALRRIGDELPPGNRLYLTGIPVQKADVARAIQRDQRVMIPLSVLVLGLLLLLLFRRPLGVLLPLAVMAISLVWTIGLYSLAGLQLNTVTALLPPVIMVLAVATCIHLLHGWLELAGERGEVRTLLAHRMATLFTPCLLTALTTAIGLFSLTVCDVPAVRYFGLYAGLGALLSFALATTLVPVILSWRPLPQRHAARPPRLLRRGLRRATRLVLWRPAGVLLAAGLLSALALPGLGQIRNNTDLVRFFRPTAPLYADTLALDRSLGGVETIEMMLTRKDGKAFDADQLQRLADWQRELQRHPEITGSFGLPDLLGVLWRAENPERTASLPTDDAQLLDLFDLLSGIGDRQLVRRLVSADLRHTRLSIQLHLLGSAEASRLANELLAEGRSRLGEGISLEATGGFLLMSGDSNRLVRSLLMSFGLSLVLILAALYAAFRSWRLLLVALAPNLIPLLWTGGLMGWFGIDLNTGTAMIAAVTIGLVVDDTIHFLHRYRREQHGYGKPALVRTTLGVGPALVISTLVLALGFWVGVFGSFLPTSWFSLLTGTTLVGALLCDLLVLPAGLLVLERLRRRKHAAVMLLCLLLFCALPAWAAGSLPQQLQQNDADLPVRSVLLPTDPPHVGSLRLLKRGTAVVLQTDLETTLLRRVLAAISRSEQQRWPAGRPGHDAMLGYLDMLSAAGAAAEQRVAGIPAGSDRRRRLQIEFIAAPPDYRLAFFLPDSRGNRALLASRSIGKDFCLAEMRAILGEQLKLDSEGVDRILAALLEPHSMEQP
;
A
#
# COMPACT_ATOMS: atom_id res chain seq x y z
N MET A 1 -4.46 -13.46 36.83
CA MET A 1 -3.53 -14.62 36.95
C MET A 1 -3.06 -14.73 38.40
N ASN A 2 -3.13 -15.91 39.02
CA ASN A 2 -2.81 -16.08 40.44
C ASN A 2 -1.28 -16.08 40.64
N ARG A 3 -0.73 -15.08 41.32
CA ARG A 3 0.73 -14.85 41.48
C ARG A 3 1.44 -16.06 42.10
N SER A 4 0.79 -16.77 43.03
CA SER A 4 1.32 -17.98 43.66
C SER A 4 1.58 -19.11 42.65
N ARG A 5 0.71 -19.25 41.63
CA ARG A 5 0.91 -20.23 40.55
C ARG A 5 2.13 -19.89 39.70
N LEU A 6 2.30 -18.61 39.32
CA LEU A 6 3.47 -18.17 38.55
C LEU A 6 4.78 -18.38 39.30
N VAL A 7 4.82 -18.09 40.61
CA VAL A 7 6.00 -18.37 41.45
C VAL A 7 6.31 -19.86 41.44
N ARG A 8 5.30 -20.74 41.59
CA ARG A 8 5.50 -22.19 41.54
C ARG A 8 6.01 -22.66 40.17
N CYS A 9 5.47 -22.12 39.07
CA CYS A 9 5.95 -22.40 37.71
C CYS A 9 7.42 -22.00 37.54
N TYR A 10 7.79 -20.78 37.94
CA TYR A 10 9.19 -20.34 37.89
C TYR A 10 10.07 -21.17 38.80
N TYR A 11 9.61 -21.53 39.99
CA TYR A 11 10.39 -22.38 40.89
C TYR A 11 10.69 -23.75 40.24
N LEU A 12 9.72 -24.39 39.59
CA LEU A 12 9.91 -25.65 38.85
C LEU A 12 10.82 -25.48 37.62
N LEU A 13 10.59 -24.43 36.83
CA LEU A 13 11.39 -24.05 35.66
C LEU A 13 12.87 -23.89 36.03
N LEU A 14 13.13 -23.15 37.11
CA LEU A 14 14.44 -22.91 37.70
C LEU A 14 14.94 -24.11 38.51
N GLY A 15 14.35 -25.30 38.40
CA GLY A 15 14.76 -26.51 39.12
C GLY A 15 15.26 -27.59 38.17
N ARG A 16 14.50 -28.69 38.12
CA ARG A 16 14.80 -29.88 37.31
C ARG A 16 14.59 -29.65 35.80
N ALA A 17 13.81 -28.64 35.41
CA ALA A 17 13.45 -28.40 34.02
C ALA A 17 14.47 -27.56 33.21
N ARG A 18 15.56 -27.06 33.83
CA ARG A 18 16.53 -26.16 33.18
C ARG A 18 17.17 -26.76 31.92
N LEU A 19 17.81 -27.93 32.06
CA LEU A 19 18.52 -28.62 30.98
C LEU A 19 17.60 -29.10 29.85
N PRO A 20 16.46 -29.79 30.11
CA PRO A 20 15.57 -30.22 29.03
C PRO A 20 14.96 -29.03 28.27
N LEU A 21 14.70 -27.90 28.95
CA LEU A 21 14.22 -26.69 28.28
C LEU A 21 15.29 -26.09 27.36
N LEU A 22 16.54 -26.01 27.80
CA LEU A 22 17.64 -25.51 26.95
C LEU A 22 17.88 -26.43 25.75
N ALA A 23 17.80 -27.75 25.94
CA ALA A 23 17.90 -28.71 24.85
C ALA A 23 16.76 -28.53 23.83
N LEU A 24 15.52 -28.33 24.31
CA LEU A 24 14.37 -28.04 23.46
C LEU A 24 14.54 -26.73 22.68
N LEU A 25 14.98 -25.66 23.34
CA LEU A 25 15.24 -24.37 22.69
C LEU A 25 16.34 -24.48 21.64
N ALA A 26 17.43 -25.22 21.93
CA ALA A 26 18.50 -25.47 20.98
C ALA A 26 18.02 -26.28 19.77
N LEU A 27 17.22 -27.33 20.00
CA LEU A 27 16.63 -28.14 18.94
C LEU A 27 15.72 -27.31 18.03
N LEU A 28 14.78 -26.54 18.60
CA LEU A 28 13.89 -25.66 17.84
C LEU A 28 14.66 -24.61 17.05
N THR A 29 15.71 -24.05 17.63
CA THR A 29 16.59 -23.10 16.94
C THR A 29 17.32 -23.76 15.77
N GLY A 30 17.84 -24.97 15.95
CA GLY A 30 18.47 -25.74 14.86
C GLY A 30 17.49 -26.05 13.72
N LEU A 31 16.26 -26.45 14.05
CA LEU A 31 15.21 -26.74 13.06
C LEU A 31 14.81 -25.49 12.26
N LEU A 32 14.72 -24.32 12.91
CA LEU A 32 14.34 -23.06 12.24
C LEU A 32 15.53 -22.33 11.58
N ALA A 33 16.76 -22.66 11.93
CA ALA A 33 17.96 -22.05 11.33
C ALA A 33 18.12 -22.38 9.84
N LEU A 34 17.83 -23.62 9.44
CA LEU A 34 17.91 -24.04 8.03
C LEU A 34 16.97 -23.24 7.12
N PRO A 35 15.65 -23.16 7.38
CA PRO A 35 14.77 -22.31 6.57
C PRO A 35 15.15 -20.83 6.69
N ALA A 36 15.53 -20.35 7.87
CA ALA A 36 15.97 -18.95 8.03
C ALA A 36 17.16 -18.60 7.12
N SER A 37 18.12 -19.51 6.96
CA SER A 37 19.28 -19.32 6.07
C SER A 37 18.95 -19.33 4.58
N ARG A 38 17.78 -19.86 4.20
CA ARG A 38 17.32 -20.02 2.82
C ARG A 38 16.28 -18.99 2.41
N VAL A 39 15.97 -18.02 3.28
CA VAL A 39 14.99 -16.99 2.96
C VAL A 39 15.41 -16.21 1.71
N GLY A 40 14.56 -16.27 0.68
CA GLY A 40 14.78 -15.57 -0.58
C GLY A 40 14.41 -14.08 -0.49
N ILE A 41 14.74 -13.33 -1.54
CA ILE A 41 14.27 -11.95 -1.71
C ILE A 41 13.31 -11.92 -2.89
N GLU A 42 12.12 -11.38 -2.65
CA GLU A 42 11.08 -11.25 -3.65
C GLU A 42 11.56 -10.34 -4.78
N GLN A 43 11.30 -10.75 -6.01
CA GLN A 43 11.76 -10.04 -7.19
C GLN A 43 10.65 -9.43 -8.02
N ASP A 44 9.42 -9.93 -7.92
CA ASP A 44 8.32 -9.43 -8.76
C ASP A 44 7.63 -8.20 -8.15
N ASN A 45 7.99 -7.81 -6.91
CA ASN A 45 7.37 -6.76 -6.10
C ASN A 45 5.83 -6.85 -6.03
N ALA A 46 5.25 -8.00 -6.38
CA ALA A 46 3.82 -8.21 -6.50
C ALA A 46 3.13 -8.07 -5.12
N SER A 47 3.82 -8.47 -4.05
CA SER A 47 3.30 -8.32 -2.69
C SER A 47 3.17 -6.86 -2.22
N MET A 48 3.79 -5.91 -2.93
CA MET A 48 3.69 -4.48 -2.62
C MET A 48 2.47 -3.82 -3.25
N VAL A 49 1.84 -4.48 -4.22
CA VAL A 49 0.76 -3.91 -5.01
C VAL A 49 -0.59 -4.28 -4.39
N ALA A 50 -1.34 -3.28 -3.94
CA ALA A 50 -2.75 -3.43 -3.53
C ALA A 50 -3.68 -3.29 -4.76
N ALA A 51 -3.46 -4.09 -5.80
CA ALA A 51 -4.28 -4.07 -7.01
C ALA A 51 -5.55 -4.90 -6.82
N GLU A 52 -6.67 -4.41 -7.36
CA GLU A 52 -7.91 -5.19 -7.42
C GLU A 52 -7.73 -6.46 -8.24
N PRO A 53 -8.49 -7.53 -7.94
CA PRO A 53 -8.48 -8.75 -8.76
C PRO A 53 -8.67 -8.45 -10.24
N LEU A 54 -9.56 -7.51 -10.59
CA LEU A 54 -9.82 -7.07 -11.97
C LEU A 54 -8.60 -6.39 -12.63
N GLN A 55 -7.87 -5.54 -11.90
CA GLN A 55 -6.66 -4.91 -12.44
C GLN A 55 -5.53 -5.92 -12.63
N GLN A 56 -5.39 -6.88 -11.70
CA GLN A 56 -4.43 -7.97 -11.84
C GLN A 56 -4.80 -8.89 -13.01
N GLU A 57 -6.07 -9.18 -13.21
CA GLU A 57 -6.58 -9.98 -14.32
C GLU A 57 -6.38 -9.27 -15.66
N SER A 58 -6.73 -7.99 -15.75
CA SER A 58 -6.47 -7.16 -16.94
C SER A 58 -4.99 -7.13 -17.31
N TYR A 59 -4.08 -7.02 -16.32
CA TYR A 59 -2.65 -7.11 -16.58
C TYR A 59 -2.16 -8.51 -16.97
N ARG A 60 -2.71 -9.57 -16.38
CA ARG A 60 -2.40 -10.95 -16.82
C ARG A 60 -2.84 -11.16 -18.27
N HIS A 61 -4.05 -10.73 -18.60
CA HIS A 61 -4.61 -10.81 -19.95
C HIS A 61 -3.78 -10.00 -20.96
N PHE A 62 -3.38 -8.77 -20.58
CA PHE A 62 -2.46 -7.96 -21.37
C PHE A 62 -1.15 -8.70 -21.65
N LYS A 63 -0.56 -9.36 -20.64
CA LYS A 63 0.68 -10.14 -20.80
C LYS A 63 0.51 -11.38 -21.68
N GLU A 64 -0.65 -12.02 -21.63
CA GLU A 64 -0.98 -13.17 -22.49
C GLU A 64 -1.10 -12.76 -23.95
N LEU A 65 -1.74 -11.62 -24.23
CA LEU A 65 -1.94 -11.11 -25.59
C LEU A 65 -0.67 -10.53 -26.21
N PHE A 66 0.02 -9.63 -25.49
CA PHE A 66 1.09 -8.80 -26.06
C PHE A 66 2.49 -9.18 -25.57
N GLY A 67 2.61 -10.14 -24.65
CA GLY A 67 3.86 -10.47 -23.98
C GLY A 67 4.23 -9.50 -22.87
N ARG A 68 5.50 -9.51 -22.43
CA ARG A 68 5.95 -8.71 -21.28
C ARG A 68 6.23 -7.26 -21.68
N ASP A 69 5.94 -6.36 -20.74
CA ASP A 69 6.28 -4.93 -20.70
C ASP A 69 7.51 -4.64 -19.80
N ASP A 70 8.06 -5.66 -19.14
CA ASP A 70 9.31 -5.60 -18.35
C ASP A 70 10.55 -5.39 -19.26
N LEU A 71 10.68 -4.24 -19.93
CA LEU A 71 11.81 -3.93 -20.81
C LEU A 71 12.99 -3.34 -20.02
N LEU A 72 14.20 -3.68 -20.43
CA LEU A 72 15.41 -2.94 -20.07
C LEU A 72 15.55 -1.77 -21.04
N LEU A 73 15.60 -0.54 -20.52
CA LEU A 73 15.94 0.63 -21.31
C LEU A 73 17.36 1.05 -20.97
N LEU A 74 18.25 1.00 -21.96
CA LEU A 74 19.58 1.56 -21.87
C LEU A 74 19.67 2.79 -22.76
N GLY A 75 20.54 3.74 -22.43
CA GLY A 75 20.87 4.83 -23.34
C GLY A 75 22.36 5.03 -23.46
N LEU A 76 22.84 5.03 -24.70
CA LEU A 76 24.21 5.36 -25.05
C LEU A 76 24.29 6.86 -25.35
N GLN A 77 24.93 7.61 -24.47
CA GLN A 77 25.25 9.02 -24.71
C GLN A 77 26.66 9.14 -25.29
N SER A 78 26.78 9.86 -26.40
CA SER A 78 28.06 10.19 -27.04
C SER A 78 27.96 11.49 -27.84
N ASP A 79 29.00 12.31 -27.81
CA ASP A 79 29.08 13.54 -28.60
C ASP A 79 29.16 13.27 -30.11
N ASP A 80 29.74 12.12 -30.50
CA ASP A 80 29.90 11.66 -31.88
C ASP A 80 28.84 10.63 -32.31
N LEU A 81 27.69 10.53 -31.62
CA LEU A 81 26.75 9.40 -31.75
C LEU A 81 26.33 9.08 -33.19
N LEU A 82 25.99 10.10 -34.00
CA LEU A 82 25.54 9.93 -35.39
C LEU A 82 26.68 9.85 -36.42
N SER A 83 27.93 9.90 -35.98
CA SER A 83 29.07 9.65 -36.87
C SER A 83 29.15 8.16 -37.26
N PRO A 84 29.81 7.79 -38.37
CA PRO A 84 30.04 6.39 -38.71
C PRO A 84 30.72 5.60 -37.58
N THR A 85 31.64 6.23 -36.85
CA THR A 85 32.31 5.63 -35.68
C THR A 85 31.37 5.45 -34.49
N GLY A 86 30.51 6.43 -34.22
CA GLY A 86 29.50 6.37 -33.16
C GLY A 86 28.43 5.31 -33.42
N LEU A 87 27.94 5.20 -34.66
CA LEU A 87 26.96 4.20 -35.06
C LEU A 87 27.56 2.79 -35.11
N ALA A 88 28.82 2.64 -35.55
CA ALA A 88 29.52 1.36 -35.44
C ALA A 88 29.71 0.93 -33.98
N ARG A 89 29.94 1.89 -33.07
CA ARG A 89 29.99 1.63 -31.62
C ARG A 89 28.64 1.20 -31.07
N LEU A 90 27.56 1.87 -31.46
CA LEU A 90 26.18 1.48 -31.11
C LEU A 90 25.82 0.08 -31.63
N ASP A 91 26.23 -0.25 -32.85
CA ASP A 91 26.02 -1.58 -33.43
C ASP A 91 26.78 -2.67 -32.66
N ARG A 92 28.05 -2.43 -32.34
CA ARG A 92 28.84 -3.34 -31.53
C ARG A 92 28.20 -3.56 -30.16
N LEU A 93 27.82 -2.47 -29.49
CA LEU A 93 27.15 -2.52 -28.19
C LEU A 93 25.83 -3.28 -28.25
N THR A 94 25.02 -3.06 -29.30
CA THR A 94 23.78 -3.81 -29.54
C THR A 94 24.04 -5.31 -29.63
N ARG A 95 25.05 -5.72 -30.40
CA ARG A 95 25.44 -7.14 -30.54
C ARG A 95 25.99 -7.74 -29.25
N ASP A 96 26.84 -7.00 -28.54
CA ASP A 96 27.42 -7.46 -27.27
C ASP A 96 26.33 -7.69 -26.21
N ILE A 97 25.34 -6.80 -26.12
CA ILE A 97 24.18 -6.96 -25.23
C ILE A 97 23.33 -8.15 -25.67
N GLU A 98 23.08 -8.32 -26.97
CA GLU A 98 22.26 -9.43 -27.49
C GLU A 98 22.87 -10.81 -27.24
N GLN A 99 24.20 -10.89 -27.19
CA GLN A 99 24.93 -12.13 -26.86
C GLN A 99 24.89 -12.49 -25.37
N LEU A 100 24.47 -11.58 -24.49
CA LEU A 100 24.48 -11.86 -23.05
C LEU A 100 23.51 -12.99 -22.66
N PRO A 101 23.95 -13.92 -21.79
CA PRO A 101 23.06 -14.94 -21.25
C PRO A 101 21.97 -14.28 -20.40
N GLY A 102 20.74 -14.36 -20.87
CA GLY A 102 19.59 -13.73 -20.21
C GLY A 102 18.95 -12.60 -21.02
N ILE A 103 19.50 -12.23 -22.18
CA ILE A 103 18.81 -11.37 -23.15
C ILE A 103 18.16 -12.25 -24.22
N ALA A 104 16.90 -11.95 -24.52
CA ALA A 104 16.13 -12.60 -25.58
C ALA A 104 16.32 -11.86 -26.91
N ARG A 105 16.35 -10.53 -26.85
CA ARG A 105 16.48 -9.67 -28.01
C ARG A 105 16.87 -8.25 -27.61
N VAL A 106 17.52 -7.53 -28.51
CA VAL A 106 17.84 -6.11 -28.36
C VAL A 106 17.28 -5.34 -29.55
N PHE A 107 16.72 -4.16 -29.30
CA PHE A 107 16.27 -3.23 -30.31
C PHE A 107 16.97 -1.90 -30.10
N SER A 108 17.58 -1.36 -31.13
CA SER A 108 18.27 -0.06 -31.11
C SER A 108 18.19 0.58 -32.49
N LEU A 109 18.75 1.79 -32.62
CA LEU A 109 18.87 2.44 -33.92
C LEU A 109 19.68 1.58 -34.91
N SER A 110 20.63 0.74 -34.47
CA SER A 110 21.52 0.00 -35.36
C SER A 110 20.84 -1.16 -36.10
N ASN A 111 19.84 -1.79 -35.46
CA ASN A 111 19.10 -2.92 -36.03
C ASN A 111 17.64 -2.60 -36.33
N ALA A 112 17.23 -1.33 -36.17
CA ALA A 112 15.92 -0.84 -36.54
C ALA A 112 15.69 -1.04 -38.05
N ARG A 113 14.50 -1.53 -38.38
CA ARG A 113 14.03 -1.70 -39.76
C ARG A 113 12.91 -0.71 -40.06
N THR A 114 12.84 -0.31 -41.31
CA THR A 114 11.81 0.56 -41.88
C THR A 114 11.35 0.00 -43.23
N ALA A 115 10.32 0.60 -43.81
CA ALA A 115 9.91 0.36 -45.18
C ALA A 115 10.26 1.57 -46.05
N ILE A 116 10.73 1.32 -47.26
CA ILE A 116 11.00 2.35 -48.27
C ILE A 116 10.23 2.06 -49.56
N PRO A 117 9.94 3.09 -50.37
CA PRO A 117 9.36 2.89 -51.69
C PRO A 117 10.29 2.08 -52.58
N GLY A 118 9.75 1.06 -53.24
CA GLY A 118 10.44 0.21 -54.20
C GLY A 118 9.67 0.07 -55.51
N PRO A 119 10.28 -0.54 -56.55
CA PRO A 119 9.67 -0.70 -57.88
C PRO A 119 8.40 -1.56 -57.90
N PHE A 120 8.12 -2.31 -56.84
CA PHE A 120 6.95 -3.19 -56.70
C PHE A 120 6.19 -2.94 -55.39
N GLY A 121 6.23 -1.70 -54.86
CA GLY A 121 5.67 -1.34 -53.56
C GLY A 121 6.71 -1.22 -52.45
N ALA A 122 6.26 -1.19 -51.20
CA ALA A 122 7.08 -1.00 -50.01
C ALA A 122 8.02 -2.18 -49.79
N GLN A 123 9.31 -1.88 -49.58
CA GLN A 123 10.36 -2.87 -49.36
C GLN A 123 10.99 -2.70 -47.97
N PRO A 124 11.28 -3.80 -47.26
CA PRO A 124 12.01 -3.74 -45.99
C PRO A 124 13.43 -3.20 -46.20
N ALA A 125 13.83 -2.23 -45.39
CA ALA A 125 15.18 -1.70 -45.37
C ALA A 125 15.67 -1.49 -43.93
N ALA A 126 16.99 -1.44 -43.74
CA ALA A 126 17.56 -0.93 -42.51
C ALA A 126 17.21 0.56 -42.34
N LEU A 127 16.99 0.99 -41.10
CA LEU A 127 16.76 2.41 -40.80
C LEU A 127 18.02 3.24 -41.06
N LEU A 128 19.18 2.71 -40.65
CA LEU A 128 20.47 3.33 -40.95
C LEU A 128 20.88 3.07 -42.40
N PRO A 129 21.40 4.09 -43.12
CA PRO A 129 22.04 3.88 -44.41
C PRO A 129 23.39 3.18 -44.23
N ASP A 130 23.94 2.68 -45.33
CA ASP A 130 25.29 2.09 -45.34
C ASP A 130 26.32 3.10 -44.80
N LEU A 131 27.05 2.70 -43.76
CA LEU A 131 28.06 3.53 -43.08
C LEU A 131 29.20 3.96 -44.01
N ALA A 132 29.42 3.24 -45.13
CA ALA A 132 30.42 3.55 -46.14
C ALA A 132 29.94 4.50 -47.26
N ALA A 133 28.68 4.95 -47.24
CA ALA A 133 28.13 5.80 -48.30
C ALA A 133 28.74 7.22 -48.29
N GLU A 134 29.14 7.73 -49.46
CA GLU A 134 29.71 9.09 -49.61
C GLU A 134 28.77 10.20 -49.09
N ASN A 135 27.45 10.02 -49.22
CA ASN A 135 26.41 10.95 -48.74
C ASN A 135 25.72 10.45 -47.45
N PHE A 136 26.49 9.82 -46.54
CA PHE A 136 25.97 9.19 -45.33
C PHE A 136 25.07 10.11 -44.49
N SER A 137 25.54 11.31 -44.16
CA SER A 137 24.83 12.25 -43.28
C SER A 137 23.48 12.69 -43.87
N THR A 138 23.47 13.05 -45.16
CA THR A 138 22.24 13.46 -45.87
C THR A 138 21.23 12.33 -45.93
N ARG A 139 21.68 11.10 -46.23
CA ARG A 139 20.81 9.91 -46.25
C ARG A 139 20.29 9.58 -44.86
N LEU A 140 21.10 9.71 -43.82
CA LEU A 140 20.69 9.47 -42.43
C LEU A 140 19.60 10.47 -42.01
N ASP A 141 19.79 11.76 -42.30
CA ASP A 141 18.80 12.79 -42.00
C ASP A 141 17.49 12.59 -42.77
N GLU A 142 17.56 12.13 -44.01
CA GLU A 142 16.37 11.77 -44.79
C GLU A 142 15.64 10.57 -44.16
N ARG A 143 16.37 9.49 -43.79
CA ARG A 143 15.78 8.31 -43.14
C ARG A 143 15.14 8.62 -41.80
N LEU A 144 15.79 9.44 -40.97
CA LEU A 144 15.25 9.87 -39.68
C LEU A 144 14.02 10.77 -39.84
N ARG A 145 13.99 11.67 -40.83
CA ARG A 145 12.81 12.49 -41.14
C ARG A 145 11.63 11.65 -41.64
N GLN A 146 11.89 10.70 -42.53
CA GLN A 146 10.89 9.75 -43.02
C GLN A 146 10.39 8.81 -41.91
N ASN A 147 11.16 8.61 -40.84
CA ASN A 147 10.80 7.69 -39.75
C ASN A 147 10.69 8.41 -38.41
N ARG A 148 10.10 9.62 -38.42
CA ARG A 148 10.02 10.47 -37.22
C ARG A 148 9.51 9.74 -35.98
N GLU A 149 8.47 8.91 -36.11
CA GLU A 149 7.86 8.17 -34.97
C GLU A 149 8.78 7.10 -34.36
N LEU A 150 9.67 6.50 -35.17
CA LEU A 150 10.68 5.55 -34.69
C LEU A 150 11.94 6.27 -34.21
N GLY A 151 12.35 7.32 -34.94
CA GLY A 151 13.53 8.13 -34.64
C GLY A 151 13.40 8.89 -33.32
N SER A 152 12.23 9.48 -33.02
CA SER A 152 11.98 10.24 -31.79
C SER A 152 12.04 9.39 -30.51
N ARG A 153 11.91 8.06 -30.61
CA ARG A 153 12.02 7.15 -29.46
C ARG A 153 13.38 6.51 -29.30
N LEU A 154 14.10 6.31 -30.40
CA LEU A 154 15.41 5.69 -30.40
C LEU A 154 16.54 6.72 -30.29
N LEU A 155 16.25 8.00 -30.46
CA LEU A 155 17.23 9.07 -30.46
C LEU A 155 16.67 10.30 -29.73
N SER A 156 17.49 10.88 -28.86
CA SER A 156 17.16 12.11 -28.16
C SER A 156 16.99 13.30 -29.13
N PRO A 157 16.23 14.35 -28.75
CA PRO A 157 16.03 15.52 -29.61
C PRO A 157 17.33 16.24 -29.99
N ASP A 158 18.32 16.25 -29.08
CA ASP A 158 19.67 16.80 -29.28
C ASP A 158 20.60 15.85 -30.07
N ARG A 159 20.13 14.64 -30.39
CA ARG A 159 20.84 13.60 -31.15
C ARG A 159 22.14 13.11 -30.51
N THR A 160 22.30 13.30 -29.20
CA THR A 160 23.49 12.85 -28.44
C THR A 160 23.29 11.52 -27.72
N THR A 161 22.04 11.07 -27.56
CA THR A 161 21.69 9.86 -26.80
C THR A 161 20.83 8.91 -27.63
N ALA A 162 21.29 7.66 -27.81
CA ALA A 162 20.53 6.61 -28.47
C ALA A 162 19.93 5.64 -27.45
N ALA A 163 18.64 5.33 -27.57
CA ALA A 163 17.98 4.32 -26.76
C ALA A 163 18.26 2.90 -27.28
N ILE A 164 18.44 1.97 -26.35
CA ILE A 164 18.62 0.54 -26.59
C ILE A 164 17.61 -0.18 -25.69
N LEU A 165 16.63 -0.83 -26.31
CA LEU A 165 15.60 -1.60 -25.63
C LEU A 165 15.98 -3.08 -25.63
N ALA A 166 16.30 -3.63 -24.46
CA ALA A 166 16.65 -5.03 -24.33
C ALA A 166 15.52 -5.81 -23.63
N VAL A 167 15.18 -6.97 -24.20
CA VAL A 167 14.15 -7.86 -23.67
C VAL A 167 14.84 -8.95 -22.84
N PRO A 168 14.67 -8.97 -21.52
CA PRO A 168 15.23 -10.05 -20.72
C PRO A 168 14.48 -11.37 -20.97
N LYS A 169 15.22 -12.48 -21.04
CA LYS A 169 14.68 -13.85 -20.92
C LYS A 169 14.12 -14.03 -19.51
N GLN A 170 13.14 -14.91 -19.37
CA GLN A 170 12.68 -15.33 -18.05
C GLN A 170 13.86 -15.94 -17.30
N THR A 171 14.27 -15.27 -16.24
CA THR A 171 15.49 -15.57 -15.50
C THR A 171 15.19 -15.45 -14.02
N ASP A 172 15.69 -16.42 -13.25
CA ASP A 172 15.60 -16.38 -11.80
C ASP A 172 16.41 -15.21 -11.25
N GLY A 173 16.17 -14.90 -9.99
CA GLY A 173 16.59 -13.62 -9.47
C GLY A 173 18.09 -13.33 -9.40
N ASN A 174 18.88 -14.37 -9.17
CA ASN A 174 20.34 -14.25 -9.20
C ASN A 174 20.85 -14.03 -10.64
N ARG A 175 20.18 -14.62 -11.64
CA ARG A 175 20.55 -14.44 -13.06
C ARG A 175 20.24 -13.02 -13.52
N LEU A 176 19.11 -12.45 -13.07
CA LEU A 176 18.78 -11.06 -13.37
C LEU A 176 19.81 -10.08 -12.76
N GLN A 177 20.23 -10.29 -11.51
CA GLN A 177 21.29 -9.48 -10.90
C GLN A 177 22.63 -9.60 -11.65
N ASN A 178 22.99 -10.81 -12.09
CA ASN A 178 24.19 -11.04 -12.89
C ASN A 178 24.11 -10.35 -14.26
N LEU A 179 22.94 -10.40 -14.91
CA LEU A 179 22.69 -9.71 -16.18
C LEU A 179 22.88 -8.20 -16.03
N VAL A 180 22.24 -7.57 -15.04
CA VAL A 180 22.39 -6.13 -14.81
C VAL A 180 23.84 -5.76 -14.47
N SER A 181 24.54 -6.61 -13.73
CA SER A 181 25.96 -6.39 -13.42
C SER A 181 26.85 -6.51 -14.66
N ALA A 182 26.55 -7.45 -15.58
CA ALA A 182 27.25 -7.57 -16.85
C ALA A 182 27.01 -6.34 -17.75
N LEU A 183 25.77 -5.83 -17.82
CA LEU A 183 25.44 -4.63 -18.58
C LEU A 183 26.18 -3.40 -18.03
N ARG A 184 26.27 -3.24 -16.70
CA ARG A 184 27.04 -2.15 -16.08
C ARG A 184 28.53 -2.25 -16.43
N ARG A 185 29.11 -3.46 -16.40
CA ARG A 185 30.51 -3.68 -16.79
C ARG A 185 30.78 -3.32 -18.26
N ILE A 186 29.86 -3.65 -19.17
CA ILE A 186 29.97 -3.21 -20.57
C ILE A 186 29.98 -1.68 -20.67
N GLY A 187 29.16 -1.01 -19.86
CA GLY A 187 29.16 0.45 -19.76
C GLY A 187 30.48 1.04 -19.25
N ASP A 188 31.11 0.39 -18.27
CA ASP A 188 32.39 0.82 -17.68
C ASP A 188 33.58 0.67 -18.65
N GLU A 189 33.47 -0.23 -19.64
CA GLU A 189 34.50 -0.50 -20.66
C GLU A 189 34.42 0.46 -21.87
N LEU A 190 33.44 1.38 -21.90
CA LEU A 190 33.28 2.33 -23.01
C LEU A 190 34.39 3.40 -23.03
N PRO A 191 34.78 3.88 -24.23
CA PRO A 191 35.78 4.94 -24.36
C PRO A 191 35.38 6.24 -23.62
N PRO A 192 36.36 7.05 -23.18
CA PRO A 192 36.09 8.35 -22.57
C PRO A 192 35.16 9.21 -23.44
N GLY A 193 34.22 9.93 -22.82
CA GLY A 193 33.19 10.71 -23.53
C GLY A 193 31.94 9.92 -23.91
N ASN A 194 31.93 8.59 -23.71
CA ASN A 194 30.75 7.75 -23.86
C ASN A 194 30.22 7.33 -22.50
N ARG A 195 28.89 7.32 -22.33
CA ARG A 195 28.27 6.83 -21.10
C ARG A 195 27.06 5.97 -21.41
N LEU A 196 26.99 4.80 -20.77
CA LEU A 196 25.84 3.92 -20.83
C LEU A 196 24.99 4.10 -19.56
N TYR A 197 23.75 4.52 -19.74
CA TYR A 197 22.75 4.60 -18.69
C TYR A 197 21.86 3.37 -18.73
N LEU A 198 21.42 2.88 -17.56
CA LEU A 198 20.56 1.71 -17.44
C LEU A 198 19.34 2.01 -16.57
N THR A 199 18.15 1.69 -17.07
CA THR A 199 16.88 1.77 -16.34
C THR A 199 15.88 0.69 -16.79
N GLY A 200 14.66 0.76 -16.27
CA GLY A 200 13.58 -0.19 -16.50
C GLY A 200 13.32 -1.13 -15.33
N ILE A 201 12.13 -1.72 -15.30
CA ILE A 201 11.65 -2.59 -14.22
C ILE A 201 12.66 -3.70 -13.86
N PRO A 202 13.33 -4.40 -14.80
CA PRO A 202 14.29 -5.45 -14.42
C PRO A 202 15.54 -4.90 -13.69
N VAL A 203 16.01 -3.69 -14.03
CA VAL A 203 17.11 -3.02 -13.31
C VAL A 203 16.65 -2.64 -11.91
N GLN A 204 15.44 -2.08 -11.77
CA GLN A 204 14.85 -1.76 -10.47
C GLN A 204 14.77 -3.00 -9.58
N LYS A 205 14.24 -4.12 -10.09
CA LYS A 205 14.13 -5.40 -9.37
C LYS A 205 15.50 -5.90 -8.89
N ALA A 206 16.52 -5.86 -9.77
CA ALA A 206 17.87 -6.27 -9.42
C ALA A 206 18.52 -5.35 -8.36
N ASP A 207 18.36 -4.04 -8.49
CA ASP A 207 19.00 -3.05 -7.62
C ASP A 207 18.32 -2.97 -6.25
N VAL A 208 16.99 -3.11 -6.18
CA VAL A 208 16.23 -3.25 -4.93
C VAL A 208 16.65 -4.51 -4.20
N ALA A 209 16.71 -5.66 -4.89
CA ALA A 209 17.13 -6.91 -4.27
C ALA A 209 18.59 -6.82 -3.75
N ARG A 210 19.51 -6.19 -4.51
CA ARG A 210 20.88 -5.93 -4.07
C ARG A 210 20.95 -4.98 -2.87
N ALA A 211 20.13 -3.93 -2.84
CA ALA A 211 20.03 -3.00 -1.73
C ALA A 211 19.58 -3.73 -0.45
N ILE A 212 18.53 -4.55 -0.52
CA ILE A 212 18.08 -5.38 0.61
C ILE A 212 19.21 -6.29 1.09
N GLN A 213 19.89 -7.02 0.19
CA GLN A 213 21.00 -7.91 0.59
C GLN A 213 22.14 -7.14 1.28
N ARG A 214 22.53 -5.99 0.71
CA ARG A 214 23.57 -5.13 1.26
C ARG A 214 23.16 -4.61 2.64
N ASP A 215 21.93 -4.10 2.76
CA ASP A 215 21.39 -3.56 4.00
C ASP A 215 21.36 -4.65 5.08
N GLN A 216 20.93 -5.88 4.79
CA GLN A 216 20.99 -6.97 5.77
C GLN A 216 22.42 -7.33 6.20
N ARG A 217 23.37 -7.38 5.25
CA ARG A 217 24.79 -7.66 5.54
C ARG A 217 25.46 -6.59 6.37
N VAL A 218 25.00 -5.33 6.31
CA VAL A 218 25.56 -4.21 7.07
C VAL A 218 24.80 -3.97 8.37
N MET A 219 23.47 -3.89 8.31
CA MET A 219 22.61 -3.52 9.43
C MET A 219 22.59 -4.58 10.52
N ILE A 220 22.58 -5.88 10.21
CA ILE A 220 22.55 -6.92 11.25
C ILE A 220 23.84 -6.89 12.10
N PRO A 221 25.07 -6.98 11.53
CA PRO A 221 26.28 -6.90 12.33
C PRO A 221 26.44 -5.56 13.04
N LEU A 222 26.07 -4.45 12.38
CA LEU A 222 26.14 -3.12 12.98
C LEU A 222 25.16 -3.00 14.15
N SER A 223 23.97 -3.57 14.05
CA SER A 223 23.00 -3.60 15.16
C SER A 223 23.52 -4.42 16.32
N VAL A 224 24.07 -5.62 16.07
CA VAL A 224 24.73 -6.44 17.11
C VAL A 224 25.85 -5.66 17.80
N LEU A 225 26.68 -4.94 17.03
CA LEU A 225 27.79 -4.13 17.56
C LEU A 225 27.29 -2.96 18.40
N VAL A 226 26.35 -2.16 17.90
CA VAL A 226 25.81 -0.97 18.57
C VAL A 226 25.04 -1.37 19.83
N LEU A 227 24.13 -2.34 19.72
CA LEU A 227 23.37 -2.87 20.86
C LEU A 227 24.33 -3.52 21.87
N GLY A 228 25.30 -4.30 21.40
CA GLY A 228 26.30 -4.94 22.25
C GLY A 228 27.15 -3.94 23.03
N LEU A 229 27.65 -2.89 22.37
CA LEU A 229 28.41 -1.81 23.00
C LEU A 229 27.56 -1.06 24.03
N LEU A 230 26.31 -0.75 23.69
CA LEU A 230 25.40 -0.06 24.60
C LEU A 230 25.08 -0.91 25.84
N LEU A 231 24.78 -2.19 25.65
CA LEU A 231 24.58 -3.14 26.75
C LEU A 231 25.85 -3.28 27.59
N LEU A 232 27.04 -3.25 26.97
CA LEU A 232 28.31 -3.30 27.68
C LEU A 232 28.52 -2.05 28.54
N LEU A 233 28.24 -0.86 28.00
CA LEU A 233 28.32 0.41 28.73
C LEU A 233 27.34 0.44 29.91
N LEU A 234 26.16 -0.15 29.72
CA LEU A 234 25.09 -0.17 30.69
C LEU A 234 25.34 -1.16 31.83
N PHE A 235 25.52 -2.43 31.49
CA PHE A 235 25.64 -3.52 32.47
C PHE A 235 27.06 -3.75 32.94
N ARG A 236 28.07 -3.33 32.17
CA ARG A 236 29.51 -3.48 32.46
C ARG A 236 29.92 -4.91 32.82
N ARG A 237 29.18 -5.88 32.31
CA ARG A 237 29.33 -7.31 32.59
C ARG A 237 29.01 -8.11 31.34
N PRO A 238 29.78 -9.17 31.01
CA PRO A 238 29.57 -9.94 29.80
C PRO A 238 28.19 -10.61 29.78
N LEU A 239 27.68 -11.05 30.93
CA LEU A 239 26.36 -11.67 31.03
C LEU A 239 25.23 -10.68 30.67
N GLY A 240 25.39 -9.39 30.96
CA GLY A 240 24.41 -8.36 30.60
C GLY A 240 24.42 -8.00 29.11
N VAL A 241 25.39 -8.52 28.35
CA VAL A 241 25.54 -8.33 26.90
C VAL A 241 25.17 -9.60 26.16
N LEU A 242 25.84 -10.71 26.48
CA LEU A 242 25.69 -11.99 25.77
C LEU A 242 24.27 -12.56 25.89
N LEU A 243 23.60 -12.35 27.03
CA LEU A 243 22.28 -12.92 27.26
C LEU A 243 21.18 -12.22 26.44
N PRO A 244 21.05 -10.88 26.44
CA PRO A 244 20.15 -10.21 25.50
C PRO A 244 20.49 -10.48 24.03
N LEU A 245 21.78 -10.51 23.65
CA LEU A 245 22.18 -10.82 22.27
C LEU A 245 21.82 -12.26 21.87
N ALA A 246 21.89 -13.23 22.78
CA ALA A 246 21.46 -14.60 22.52
C ALA A 246 19.95 -14.69 22.32
N VAL A 247 19.15 -14.05 23.19
CA VAL A 247 17.69 -13.98 23.03
C VAL A 247 17.34 -13.31 21.70
N MET A 248 18.04 -12.23 21.34
CA MET A 248 17.88 -11.52 20.09
C MET A 248 18.16 -12.42 18.87
N ALA A 249 19.30 -13.11 18.86
CA ALA A 249 19.68 -14.00 17.75
C ALA A 249 18.69 -15.15 17.58
N ILE A 250 18.29 -15.81 18.67
CA ILE A 250 17.32 -16.92 18.64
C ILE A 250 15.96 -16.41 18.17
N SER A 251 15.50 -15.27 18.67
CA SER A 251 14.21 -14.68 18.26
C SER A 251 14.20 -14.36 16.76
N LEU A 252 15.29 -13.78 16.25
CA LEU A 252 15.45 -13.49 14.83
C LEU A 252 15.42 -14.76 13.98
N VAL A 253 16.17 -15.80 14.37
CA VAL A 253 16.17 -17.09 13.68
C VAL A 253 14.78 -17.72 13.67
N TRP A 254 14.05 -17.67 14.79
CA TRP A 254 12.71 -18.25 14.87
C TRP A 254 11.72 -17.50 13.98
N THR A 255 11.72 -16.17 14.03
CA THR A 255 10.80 -15.35 13.21
C THR A 255 11.09 -15.52 11.72
N ILE A 256 12.35 -15.42 11.29
CA ILE A 256 12.73 -15.56 9.87
C ILE A 256 12.58 -17.01 9.41
N GLY A 257 12.84 -17.99 10.28
CA GLY A 257 12.62 -19.40 9.99
C GLY A 257 11.15 -19.72 9.74
N LEU A 258 10.25 -19.23 10.60
CA LEU A 258 8.80 -19.37 10.40
C LEU A 258 8.31 -18.63 9.16
N TYR A 259 8.86 -17.45 8.89
CA TYR A 259 8.57 -16.68 7.68
C TYR A 259 8.95 -17.46 6.42
N SER A 260 10.17 -18.02 6.39
CA SER A 260 10.64 -18.83 5.27
C SER A 260 9.91 -20.16 5.13
N LEU A 261 9.49 -20.80 6.23
CA LEU A 261 8.70 -22.04 6.19
C LEU A 261 7.32 -21.85 5.56
N ALA A 262 6.76 -20.65 5.65
CA ALA A 262 5.52 -20.30 4.95
C ALA A 262 5.71 -20.03 3.45
N GLY A 263 6.91 -20.25 2.91
CA GLY A 263 7.23 -20.01 1.49
C GLY A 263 7.36 -18.52 1.14
N LEU A 264 7.41 -17.64 2.13
CA LEU A 264 7.49 -16.19 1.92
C LEU A 264 8.94 -15.74 1.69
N GLN A 265 9.09 -14.71 0.85
CA GLN A 265 10.37 -14.09 0.52
C GLN A 265 10.43 -12.67 1.09
N LEU A 266 11.62 -12.19 1.43
CA LEU A 266 11.82 -10.83 1.92
C LEU A 266 11.60 -9.84 0.79
N ASN A 267 10.76 -8.83 0.99
CA ASN A 267 10.59 -7.70 0.11
C ASN A 267 11.06 -6.43 0.84
N THR A 268 10.90 -5.27 0.22
CA THR A 268 11.30 -3.97 0.77
C THR A 268 10.64 -3.63 2.10
N VAL A 269 9.43 -4.13 2.37
CA VAL A 269 8.73 -3.93 3.65
C VAL A 269 9.14 -4.98 4.67
N THR A 270 9.11 -6.26 4.32
CA THR A 270 9.44 -7.35 5.24
C THR A 270 10.94 -7.44 5.55
N ALA A 271 11.80 -6.78 4.76
CA ALA A 271 13.19 -6.49 5.10
C ALA A 271 13.35 -5.64 6.38
N LEU A 272 12.28 -4.99 6.86
CA LEU A 272 12.25 -4.31 8.16
C LEU A 272 12.03 -5.26 9.35
N LEU A 273 11.69 -6.55 9.12
CA LEU A 273 11.49 -7.51 10.20
C LEU A 273 12.74 -7.69 11.06
N PRO A 274 13.95 -7.94 10.51
CA PRO A 274 15.15 -8.12 11.33
C PRO A 274 15.43 -6.98 12.33
N PRO A 275 15.53 -5.69 11.92
CA PRO A 275 15.83 -4.63 12.88
C PRO A 275 14.74 -4.48 13.96
N VAL A 276 13.46 -4.67 13.61
CA VAL A 276 12.34 -4.61 14.57
C VAL A 276 12.43 -5.73 15.61
N ILE A 277 12.62 -6.98 15.17
CA ILE A 277 12.73 -8.13 16.09
C ILE A 277 13.96 -8.03 16.97
N MET A 278 15.08 -7.57 16.41
CA MET A 278 16.33 -7.42 17.17
C MET A 278 16.15 -6.48 18.36
N VAL A 279 15.50 -5.36 18.12
CA VAL A 279 15.25 -4.32 19.11
C VAL A 279 14.23 -4.77 20.17
N LEU A 280 13.12 -5.39 19.74
CA LEU A 280 12.08 -5.93 20.63
C LEU A 280 12.62 -6.98 21.61
N ALA A 281 13.46 -7.89 21.12
CA ALA A 281 14.01 -8.97 21.94
C ALA A 281 14.89 -8.45 23.08
N VAL A 282 15.63 -7.37 22.85
CA VAL A 282 16.50 -6.76 23.86
C VAL A 282 15.71 -6.02 24.94
N ALA A 283 14.60 -5.37 24.58
CA ALA A 283 13.79 -4.56 25.51
C ALA A 283 13.28 -5.37 26.72
N THR A 284 12.66 -6.53 26.48
CA THR A 284 12.18 -7.40 27.58
C THR A 284 13.33 -7.91 28.44
N CYS A 285 14.48 -8.21 27.82
CA CYS A 285 15.67 -8.67 28.56
C CYS A 285 16.18 -7.60 29.54
N ILE A 286 16.12 -6.32 29.19
CA ILE A 286 16.56 -5.22 30.06
C ILE A 286 15.73 -5.17 31.34
N HIS A 287 14.40 -5.26 31.25
CA HIS A 287 13.53 -5.26 32.43
C HIS A 287 13.79 -6.46 33.35
N LEU A 288 13.98 -7.65 32.78
CA LEU A 288 14.28 -8.87 33.55
C LEU A 288 15.66 -8.80 34.22
N LEU A 289 16.69 -8.33 33.49
CA LEU A 289 18.04 -8.15 34.03
C LEU A 289 18.09 -7.08 35.12
N HIS A 290 17.37 -5.97 34.94
CA HIS A 290 17.25 -4.93 35.95
C HIS A 290 16.59 -5.49 37.22
N GLY A 291 15.52 -6.28 37.07
CA GLY A 291 14.87 -6.97 38.18
C GLY A 291 15.78 -7.94 38.95
N TRP A 292 16.72 -8.59 38.25
CA TRP A 292 17.75 -9.38 38.90
C TRP A 292 18.77 -8.52 39.65
N LEU A 293 19.19 -7.39 39.07
CA LEU A 293 20.08 -6.42 39.77
C LEU A 293 19.42 -5.82 41.01
N GLU A 294 18.10 -5.65 41.04
CA GLU A 294 17.36 -5.20 42.24
C GLU A 294 17.42 -6.20 43.41
N LEU A 295 17.78 -7.47 43.17
CA LEU A 295 18.04 -8.44 44.24
C LEU A 295 19.40 -8.23 44.94
N ALA A 296 20.15 -7.21 44.54
CA ALA A 296 21.47 -6.97 45.08
C ALA A 296 21.45 -6.69 46.59
N GLY A 297 22.08 -7.57 47.36
CA GLY A 297 22.16 -7.45 48.83
C GLY A 297 20.97 -8.01 49.61
N GLU A 298 20.01 -8.65 48.93
CA GLU A 298 19.01 -9.52 49.56
C GLU A 298 19.68 -10.79 50.11
N ARG A 299 19.11 -11.38 51.16
CA ARG A 299 19.59 -12.64 51.77
C ARG A 299 18.57 -13.75 51.54
N GLY A 300 19.00 -14.90 51.03
CA GLY A 300 18.15 -16.06 50.81
C GLY A 300 18.61 -16.93 49.64
N GLU A 301 17.87 -18.01 49.38
CA GLU A 301 18.12 -18.91 48.25
C GLU A 301 17.87 -18.20 46.91
N VAL A 302 18.88 -18.19 46.02
CA VAL A 302 18.83 -17.54 44.70
C VAL A 302 17.58 -17.93 43.93
N ARG A 303 17.27 -19.24 43.88
CA ARG A 303 16.15 -19.78 43.13
C ARG A 303 14.81 -19.22 43.60
N THR A 304 14.60 -19.18 44.92
CA THR A 304 13.36 -18.73 45.53
C THR A 304 13.17 -17.22 45.35
N LEU A 305 14.22 -16.43 45.56
CA LEU A 305 14.18 -14.97 45.34
C LEU A 305 13.98 -14.61 43.86
N LEU A 306 14.69 -15.29 42.96
CA LEU A 306 14.55 -15.09 41.52
C LEU A 306 13.16 -15.47 41.01
N ALA A 307 12.60 -16.60 41.44
CA ALA A 307 11.25 -17.02 41.07
C ALA A 307 10.19 -15.99 41.48
N HIS A 308 10.31 -15.42 42.68
CA HIS A 308 9.42 -14.35 43.14
C HIS A 308 9.55 -13.07 42.30
N ARG A 309 10.77 -12.63 41.99
CA ARG A 309 10.99 -11.44 41.16
C ARG A 309 10.49 -11.63 39.74
N MET A 310 10.81 -12.76 39.11
CA MET A 310 10.34 -13.05 37.75
C MET A 310 8.81 -13.11 37.68
N ALA A 311 8.16 -13.76 38.65
CA ALA A 311 6.70 -13.77 38.73
C ALA A 311 6.09 -12.36 38.88
N THR A 312 6.78 -11.41 39.55
CA THR A 312 6.30 -10.02 39.63
C THR A 312 6.46 -9.23 38.35
N LEU A 313 7.52 -9.52 37.57
CA LEU A 313 7.80 -8.82 36.31
C LEU A 313 7.06 -9.45 35.13
N PHE A 314 6.61 -10.69 35.25
CA PHE A 314 5.91 -11.40 34.19
C PHE A 314 4.65 -10.67 33.72
N THR A 315 3.80 -10.19 34.64
CA THR A 315 2.54 -9.53 34.26
C THR A 315 2.76 -8.22 33.48
N PRO A 316 3.59 -7.26 33.94
CA PRO A 316 3.85 -6.07 33.13
C PRO A 316 4.52 -6.43 31.80
N CYS A 317 5.52 -7.32 31.77
CA CYS A 317 6.17 -7.71 30.52
C CYS A 317 5.22 -8.45 29.54
N LEU A 318 4.25 -9.21 30.05
CA LEU A 318 3.25 -9.88 29.22
C LEU A 318 2.31 -8.85 28.60
N LEU A 319 1.85 -7.86 29.37
CA LEU A 319 0.97 -6.81 28.86
C LEU A 319 1.65 -5.98 27.78
N THR A 320 2.95 -5.73 27.93
CA THR A 320 3.73 -4.94 26.98
C THR A 320 3.96 -5.75 25.71
N ALA A 321 4.39 -7.02 25.82
CA ALA A 321 4.48 -7.92 24.67
C ALA A 321 3.15 -8.10 23.93
N LEU A 322 2.02 -8.22 24.65
CA LEU A 322 0.69 -8.32 24.04
C LEU A 322 0.27 -7.03 23.35
N THR A 323 0.51 -5.86 23.94
CA THR A 323 0.14 -4.58 23.33
C THR A 323 0.99 -4.27 22.10
N THR A 324 2.28 -4.58 22.13
CA THR A 324 3.15 -4.53 20.95
C THR A 324 2.66 -5.50 19.86
N ALA A 325 2.35 -6.74 20.21
CA ALA A 325 1.83 -7.71 19.26
C ALA A 325 0.48 -7.27 18.66
N ILE A 326 -0.42 -6.70 19.47
CA ILE A 326 -1.69 -6.12 19.02
C ILE A 326 -1.46 -4.98 18.01
N GLY A 327 -0.53 -4.07 18.29
CA GLY A 327 -0.21 -2.97 17.38
C GLY A 327 0.39 -3.45 16.05
N LEU A 328 1.20 -4.50 16.09
CA LEU A 328 1.75 -5.13 14.87
C LEU A 328 0.70 -5.95 14.13
N PHE A 329 -0.17 -6.68 14.83
CA PHE A 329 -1.26 -7.45 14.22
C PHE A 329 -2.33 -6.55 13.60
N SER A 330 -2.50 -5.30 14.03
CA SER A 330 -3.47 -4.42 13.35
C SER A 330 -3.12 -4.19 11.89
N LEU A 331 -1.84 -4.30 11.51
CA LEU A 331 -1.37 -4.19 10.12
C LEU A 331 -1.82 -5.37 9.24
N THR A 332 -2.31 -6.49 9.81
CA THR A 332 -2.81 -7.62 9.00
C THR A 332 -4.11 -7.31 8.27
N VAL A 333 -4.78 -6.21 8.64
CA VAL A 333 -6.00 -5.68 8.01
C VAL A 333 -5.70 -4.75 6.84
N CYS A 334 -4.44 -4.35 6.64
CA CYS A 334 -4.03 -3.56 5.48
C CYS A 334 -4.23 -4.35 4.18
N ASP A 335 -4.61 -3.70 3.07
CA ASP A 335 -4.82 -4.39 1.79
C ASP A 335 -3.52 -4.84 1.12
N VAL A 336 -2.38 -4.23 1.50
CA VAL A 336 -1.06 -4.52 0.92
C VAL A 336 -0.48 -5.80 1.55
N PRO A 337 -0.29 -6.90 0.78
CA PRO A 337 0.21 -8.17 1.32
C PRO A 337 1.53 -8.06 2.08
N ALA A 338 2.49 -7.27 1.57
CA ALA A 338 3.77 -7.04 2.22
C ALA A 338 3.64 -6.47 3.64
N VAL A 339 2.71 -5.53 3.84
CA VAL A 339 2.42 -4.92 5.16
C VAL A 339 1.72 -5.92 6.08
N ARG A 340 0.79 -6.73 5.53
CA ARG A 340 0.10 -7.77 6.30
C ARG A 340 1.06 -8.82 6.84
N TYR A 341 1.94 -9.35 5.97
CA TYR A 341 2.94 -10.34 6.37
C TYR A 341 3.94 -9.73 7.35
N PHE A 342 4.38 -8.49 7.14
CA PHE A 342 5.18 -7.80 8.14
C PHE A 342 4.46 -7.76 9.50
N GLY A 343 3.20 -7.30 9.54
CA GLY A 343 2.44 -7.19 10.78
C GLY A 343 2.29 -8.51 11.53
N LEU A 344 1.96 -9.57 10.80
CA LEU A 344 1.82 -10.92 11.33
C LEU A 344 3.13 -11.43 11.94
N TYR A 345 4.22 -11.41 11.17
CA TYR A 345 5.49 -12.00 11.61
C TYR A 345 6.24 -11.12 12.60
N ALA A 346 6.09 -9.79 12.54
CA ALA A 346 6.57 -8.89 13.56
C ALA A 346 5.83 -9.12 14.89
N GLY A 347 4.50 -9.24 14.87
CA GLY A 347 3.68 -9.51 16.05
C GLY A 347 3.99 -10.88 16.68
N LEU A 348 4.11 -11.92 15.85
CA LEU A 348 4.56 -13.24 16.30
C LEU A 348 5.98 -13.17 16.89
N GLY A 349 6.90 -12.48 16.22
CA GLY A 349 8.26 -12.30 16.72
C GLY A 349 8.32 -11.54 18.06
N ALA A 350 7.45 -10.56 18.28
CA ALA A 350 7.30 -9.90 19.58
C ALA A 350 6.92 -10.91 20.68
N LEU A 351 5.89 -11.74 20.44
CA LEU A 351 5.46 -12.78 21.39
C LEU A 351 6.52 -13.86 21.62
N LEU A 352 7.19 -14.31 20.56
CA LEU A 352 8.27 -15.29 20.65
C LEU A 352 9.46 -14.73 21.43
N SER A 353 9.84 -13.48 21.19
CA SER A 353 10.92 -12.82 21.91
C SER A 353 10.61 -12.67 23.40
N PHE A 354 9.36 -12.37 23.76
CA PHE A 354 8.87 -12.38 25.14
C PHE A 354 8.96 -13.78 25.76
N ALA A 355 8.48 -14.81 25.06
CA ALA A 355 8.52 -16.19 25.54
C ALA A 355 9.97 -16.65 25.77
N LEU A 356 10.89 -16.33 24.85
CA LEU A 356 12.32 -16.61 24.97
C LEU A 356 12.96 -15.82 26.11
N ALA A 357 12.70 -14.52 26.22
CA ALA A 357 13.26 -13.69 27.29
C ALA A 357 12.81 -14.18 28.67
N THR A 358 11.51 -14.45 28.85
CA THR A 358 10.94 -14.89 30.14
C THR A 358 11.31 -16.31 30.54
N THR A 359 11.89 -17.11 29.65
CA THR A 359 12.36 -18.47 29.91
C THR A 359 13.88 -18.53 29.99
N LEU A 360 14.59 -18.11 28.95
CA LEU A 360 16.04 -18.21 28.82
C LEU A 360 16.78 -17.32 29.83
N VAL A 361 16.30 -16.09 30.07
CA VAL A 361 16.96 -15.14 30.98
C VAL A 361 16.96 -15.67 32.42
N PRO A 362 15.81 -16.06 33.02
CA PRO A 362 15.79 -16.59 34.38
C PRO A 362 16.58 -17.89 34.54
N VAL A 363 16.53 -18.79 33.55
CA VAL A 363 17.24 -20.08 33.59
C VAL A 363 18.75 -19.84 33.68
N ILE A 364 19.30 -18.99 32.83
CA ILE A 364 20.75 -18.68 32.84
C ILE A 364 21.15 -17.94 34.13
N LEU A 365 20.33 -17.00 34.61
CA LEU A 365 20.59 -16.27 35.85
C LEU A 365 20.54 -17.16 37.10
N SER A 366 19.80 -18.27 37.07
CA SER A 366 19.66 -19.18 38.21
C SER A 366 20.90 -20.01 38.54
N TRP A 367 21.91 -20.00 37.69
CA TRP A 367 23.25 -20.55 37.97
C TRP A 367 24.22 -19.49 38.51
N ARG A 368 23.80 -18.23 38.61
CA ARG A 368 24.66 -17.13 39.08
C ARG A 368 24.34 -16.78 40.54
N PRO A 369 25.36 -16.38 41.32
CA PRO A 369 25.13 -15.84 42.65
C PRO A 369 24.36 -14.52 42.59
N LEU A 370 23.72 -14.14 43.71
CA LEU A 370 23.05 -12.84 43.82
C LEU A 370 24.03 -11.70 43.55
N PRO A 371 23.60 -10.63 42.86
CA PRO A 371 24.46 -9.50 42.57
C PRO A 371 24.88 -8.76 43.85
N GLN A 372 26.08 -8.19 43.85
CA GLN A 372 26.58 -7.39 44.98
C GLN A 372 25.85 -6.03 45.06
N ARG A 373 25.69 -5.47 46.27
CA ARG A 373 24.96 -4.21 46.55
C ARG A 373 25.34 -3.01 45.66
N HIS A 374 26.58 -2.93 45.21
CA HIS A 374 27.06 -1.84 44.35
C HIS A 374 26.57 -1.94 42.89
N ALA A 375 26.12 -3.11 42.45
CA ALA A 375 25.70 -3.37 41.06
C ALA A 375 24.35 -2.75 40.71
N ALA A 376 23.54 -2.34 41.69
CA ALA A 376 22.17 -1.83 41.48
C ALA A 376 22.07 -0.32 41.28
N ARG A 377 23.19 0.44 41.35
CA ARG A 377 23.13 1.91 41.31
C ARG A 377 23.09 2.42 39.86
N PRO A 378 22.06 3.19 39.44
CA PRO A 378 22.03 3.77 38.11
C PRO A 378 23.16 4.81 37.94
N PRO A 379 23.57 5.10 36.69
CA PRO A 379 24.57 6.13 36.40
C PRO A 379 24.24 7.46 37.06
N ARG A 380 25.26 8.16 37.59
CA ARG A 380 25.08 9.44 38.31
C ARG A 380 24.38 10.50 37.46
N LEU A 381 24.69 10.56 36.16
CA LEU A 381 24.09 11.50 35.20
C LEU A 381 22.59 11.21 35.01
N LEU A 382 22.22 9.95 34.76
CA LEU A 382 20.82 9.52 34.60
C LEU A 382 20.00 9.88 35.84
N ARG A 383 20.51 9.60 37.04
CA ARG A 383 19.84 9.95 38.30
C ARG A 383 19.65 11.47 38.47
N ARG A 384 20.63 12.28 38.05
CA ARG A 384 20.52 13.75 38.07
C ARG A 384 19.48 14.25 37.07
N GLY A 385 19.46 13.70 35.86
CA GLY A 385 18.48 14.01 34.81
C GLY A 385 17.04 13.74 35.28
N LEU A 386 16.77 12.53 35.76
CA LEU A 386 15.45 12.16 36.29
C LEU A 386 15.02 13.07 37.45
N ARG A 387 15.91 13.40 38.38
CA ARG A 387 15.60 14.34 39.48
C ARG A 387 15.24 15.74 38.98
N ARG A 388 15.92 16.24 37.93
CA ARG A 388 15.59 17.53 37.30
C ARG A 388 14.23 17.48 36.60
N ALA A 389 13.97 16.43 35.83
CA ALA A 389 12.68 16.20 35.18
C ALA A 389 11.54 16.16 36.21
N THR A 390 11.68 15.35 37.27
CA THR A 390 10.69 15.28 38.36
C THR A 390 10.50 16.63 39.04
N ARG A 391 11.58 17.39 39.29
CA ARG A 391 11.49 18.74 39.89
C ARG A 391 10.71 19.70 39.00
N LEU A 392 10.97 19.70 37.69
CA LEU A 392 10.27 20.53 36.71
C LEU A 392 8.76 20.22 36.70
N VAL A 393 8.40 18.94 36.62
CA VAL A 393 7.00 18.46 36.61
C VAL A 393 6.28 18.83 37.92
N LEU A 394 6.96 18.73 39.07
CA LEU A 394 6.38 19.11 40.36
C LEU A 394 6.21 20.63 40.52
N TRP A 395 7.10 21.42 39.92
CA TRP A 395 7.08 22.89 40.01
C TRP A 395 6.07 23.52 39.05
N ARG A 396 6.04 23.11 37.78
CA ARG A 396 5.18 23.68 36.73
C ARG A 396 4.49 22.61 35.88
N PRO A 397 3.55 21.81 36.44
CA PRO A 397 2.86 20.77 35.67
C PRO A 397 2.05 21.34 34.50
N ALA A 398 1.36 22.47 34.69
CA ALA A 398 0.61 23.12 33.60
C ALA A 398 1.53 23.69 32.50
N GLY A 399 2.71 24.19 32.87
CA GLY A 399 3.69 24.69 31.90
C GLY A 399 4.26 23.58 31.01
N VAL A 400 4.48 22.38 31.57
CA VAL A 400 4.89 21.19 30.79
C VAL A 400 3.81 20.79 29.79
N LEU A 401 2.54 20.74 30.22
CA LEU A 401 1.42 20.43 29.32
C LEU A 401 1.23 21.49 28.24
N LEU A 402 1.38 22.77 28.57
CA LEU A 402 1.28 23.87 27.61
C LEU A 402 2.43 23.83 26.59
N ALA A 403 3.67 23.56 27.02
CA ALA A 403 4.80 23.40 26.10
C ALA A 403 4.60 22.21 25.15
N ALA A 404 4.13 21.06 25.66
CA ALA A 404 3.78 19.92 24.81
C ALA A 404 2.64 20.27 23.83
N GLY A 405 1.63 21.00 24.29
CA GLY A 405 0.53 21.49 23.46
C GLY A 405 0.98 22.44 22.35
N LEU A 406 1.90 23.36 22.64
CA LEU A 406 2.47 24.27 21.63
C LEU A 406 3.31 23.53 20.59
N LEU A 407 4.14 22.57 21.02
CA LEU A 407 4.91 21.72 20.08
C LEU A 407 3.98 20.89 19.19
N SER A 408 2.91 20.33 19.77
CA SER A 408 1.88 19.63 19.00
C SER A 408 1.14 20.54 18.04
N ALA A 409 0.80 21.78 18.44
CA ALA A 409 0.16 22.76 17.56
C ALA A 409 1.07 23.16 16.40
N LEU A 410 2.38 23.29 16.66
CA LEU A 410 3.38 23.54 15.64
C LEU A 410 3.47 22.38 14.65
N ALA A 411 3.33 21.12 15.08
CA ALA A 411 3.33 19.96 14.18
C ALA A 411 2.11 19.86 13.23
N LEU A 412 0.98 20.49 13.57
CA LEU A 412 -0.28 20.35 12.80
C LEU A 412 -0.17 20.83 11.34
N PRO A 413 0.37 22.03 11.02
CA PRO A 413 0.58 22.45 9.64
C PRO A 413 1.42 21.50 8.79
N GLY A 414 2.35 20.75 9.42
CA GLY A 414 3.15 19.74 8.73
C GLY A 414 2.30 18.59 8.20
N LEU A 415 1.30 18.13 8.96
CA LEU A 415 0.45 17.02 8.52
C LEU A 415 -0.23 17.27 7.16
N GLY A 416 -0.64 18.51 6.89
CA GLY A 416 -1.27 18.89 5.61
C GLY A 416 -0.32 18.92 4.41
N GLN A 417 1.01 18.86 4.64
CA GLN A 417 2.04 18.91 3.60
C GLN A 417 2.56 17.52 3.20
N ILE A 418 2.11 16.46 3.89
CA ILE A 418 2.56 15.09 3.59
C ILE A 418 2.06 14.67 2.21
N ARG A 419 2.99 14.27 1.34
CA ARG A 419 2.71 13.73 0.00
C ARG A 419 2.79 12.21 0.02
N ASN A 420 2.05 11.55 -0.86
CA ASN A 420 2.07 10.10 -1.01
C ASN A 420 2.88 9.73 -2.26
N ASN A 421 3.83 8.82 -2.11
CA ASN A 421 4.70 8.42 -3.21
C ASN A 421 5.15 6.95 -3.06
N THR A 422 4.92 6.17 -4.11
CA THR A 422 5.28 4.74 -4.18
C THR A 422 6.30 4.43 -5.28
N ASP A 423 6.92 5.46 -5.86
CA ASP A 423 7.96 5.31 -6.88
C ASP A 423 9.25 4.69 -6.28
N LEU A 424 9.58 3.49 -6.78
CA LEU A 424 10.76 2.74 -6.36
C LEU A 424 12.09 3.43 -6.71
N VAL A 425 12.15 4.19 -7.80
CA VAL A 425 13.39 4.90 -8.21
C VAL A 425 13.69 5.99 -7.18
N ARG A 426 12.68 6.77 -6.78
CA ARG A 426 12.80 7.82 -5.75
C ARG A 426 13.10 7.29 -4.34
N PHE A 427 13.00 5.98 -4.11
CA PHE A 427 13.43 5.36 -2.86
C PHE A 427 14.94 5.15 -2.75
N PHE A 428 15.70 5.41 -3.81
CA PHE A 428 17.15 5.43 -3.76
C PHE A 428 17.68 6.84 -3.50
N ARG A 429 18.86 6.92 -2.88
CA ARG A 429 19.58 8.20 -2.72
C ARG A 429 19.94 8.75 -4.11
N PRO A 430 20.02 10.09 -4.30
CA PRO A 430 20.38 10.69 -5.59
C PRO A 430 21.73 10.24 -6.16
N THR A 431 22.64 9.75 -5.31
CA THR A 431 23.95 9.21 -5.70
C THR A 431 23.90 7.76 -6.19
N ALA A 432 22.76 7.08 -6.09
CA ALA A 432 22.62 5.70 -6.52
C ALA A 432 22.57 5.62 -8.05
N PRO A 433 23.25 4.64 -8.67
CA PRO A 433 23.27 4.52 -10.13
C PRO A 433 21.88 4.43 -10.75
N LEU A 434 20.97 3.63 -10.20
CA LEU A 434 19.59 3.52 -10.69
C LEU A 434 18.88 4.89 -10.77
N TYR A 435 18.98 5.71 -9.73
CA TYR A 435 18.34 7.03 -9.70
C TYR A 435 18.98 7.98 -10.71
N ALA A 436 20.31 8.07 -10.71
CA ALA A 436 21.06 8.96 -11.59
C ALA A 436 20.88 8.58 -13.06
N ASP A 437 20.94 7.29 -13.40
CA ASP A 437 20.81 6.78 -14.76
C ASP A 437 19.37 6.99 -15.28
N THR A 438 18.36 6.74 -14.44
CA THR A 438 16.95 6.97 -14.80
C THR A 438 16.67 8.45 -15.05
N LEU A 439 17.15 9.34 -14.17
CA LEU A 439 16.95 10.78 -14.33
C LEU A 439 17.70 11.35 -15.54
N ALA A 440 18.89 10.83 -15.85
CA ALA A 440 19.63 11.22 -17.04
C ALA A 440 18.90 10.79 -18.33
N LEU A 441 18.34 9.58 -18.36
CA LEU A 441 17.55 9.10 -19.49
C LEU A 441 16.22 9.84 -19.63
N ASP A 442 15.53 10.11 -18.53
CA ASP A 442 14.29 10.89 -18.53
C ASP A 442 14.47 12.28 -19.16
N ARG A 443 15.59 12.96 -18.83
CA ARG A 443 15.92 14.28 -19.39
C ARG A 443 16.38 14.25 -20.84
N SER A 444 17.10 13.19 -21.26
CA SER A 444 17.70 13.11 -22.60
C SER A 444 16.73 12.53 -23.63
N LEU A 445 16.07 11.42 -23.32
CA LEU A 445 15.11 10.76 -24.24
C LEU A 445 13.70 11.34 -24.12
N GLY A 446 13.45 12.24 -23.16
CA GLY A 446 12.13 12.76 -22.88
C GLY A 446 11.24 11.63 -22.37
N GLY A 447 11.45 11.15 -21.14
CA GLY A 447 10.58 10.16 -20.52
C GLY A 447 11.09 8.72 -20.52
N VAL A 448 10.82 8.02 -19.42
CA VAL A 448 11.29 6.64 -19.15
C VAL A 448 10.18 5.74 -18.59
N GLU A 449 9.06 6.32 -18.18
CA GLU A 449 7.89 5.59 -17.67
C GLU A 449 6.89 5.38 -18.79
N THR A 450 6.13 4.28 -18.73
CA THR A 450 5.08 4.00 -19.72
C THR A 450 3.76 3.63 -19.04
N ILE A 451 2.65 4.21 -19.54
CA ILE A 451 1.30 3.72 -19.30
C ILE A 451 0.90 2.87 -20.50
N GLU A 452 0.45 1.66 -20.25
CA GLU A 452 -0.07 0.78 -21.31
C GLU A 452 -1.60 0.88 -21.34
N MET A 453 -2.16 1.20 -22.50
CA MET A 453 -3.59 1.17 -22.74
C MET A 453 -3.92 -0.03 -23.62
N MET A 454 -4.82 -0.89 -23.15
CA MET A 454 -5.34 -2.01 -23.91
C MET A 454 -6.70 -1.63 -24.51
N LEU A 455 -6.81 -1.80 -25.82
CA LEU A 455 -8.01 -1.52 -26.59
C LEU A 455 -8.57 -2.83 -27.14
N THR A 456 -9.85 -3.09 -26.91
CA THR A 456 -10.53 -4.29 -27.41
C THR A 456 -11.81 -3.94 -28.16
N ARG A 457 -12.04 -4.58 -29.32
CA ARG A 457 -13.30 -4.49 -30.07
C ARG A 457 -14.42 -5.26 -29.36
N LYS A 458 -15.48 -4.56 -28.92
CA LYS A 458 -16.60 -5.17 -28.17
C LYS A 458 -17.46 -6.09 -29.03
N ASP A 459 -17.54 -5.84 -30.33
CA ASP A 459 -18.32 -6.62 -31.30
C ASP A 459 -17.59 -7.88 -31.78
N GLY A 460 -16.37 -8.13 -31.29
CA GLY A 460 -15.56 -9.28 -31.69
C GLY A 460 -15.05 -9.23 -33.13
N LYS A 461 -15.07 -8.06 -33.79
CA LYS A 461 -14.47 -7.88 -35.12
C LYS A 461 -13.04 -7.35 -35.02
N ALA A 462 -12.30 -7.43 -36.12
CA ALA A 462 -11.01 -6.76 -36.24
C ALA A 462 -11.17 -5.23 -36.21
N PHE A 463 -10.09 -4.51 -35.87
CA PHE A 463 -10.06 -3.05 -36.02
C PHE A 463 -10.18 -2.65 -37.49
N ASP A 464 -11.12 -1.73 -37.77
CA ASP A 464 -11.36 -1.15 -39.10
C ASP A 464 -10.59 0.18 -39.28
N ALA A 465 -10.60 0.69 -40.50
CA ALA A 465 -9.90 1.91 -40.88
C ALA A 465 -10.36 3.14 -40.06
N ASP A 466 -11.67 3.28 -39.82
CA ASP A 466 -12.23 4.39 -39.03
C ASP A 466 -11.74 4.35 -37.58
N GLN A 467 -11.75 3.18 -36.93
CA GLN A 467 -11.26 3.05 -35.56
C GLN A 467 -9.76 3.32 -35.43
N LEU A 468 -8.95 2.84 -36.39
CA LEU A 468 -7.51 3.11 -36.37
C LEU A 468 -7.20 4.57 -36.65
N GLN A 469 -7.98 5.23 -37.49
CA GLN A 469 -7.85 6.68 -37.72
C GLN A 469 -8.21 7.47 -36.46
N ARG A 470 -9.30 7.12 -35.75
CA ARG A 470 -9.64 7.73 -34.44
C ARG A 470 -8.55 7.52 -33.40
N LEU A 471 -7.94 6.34 -33.37
CA LEU A 471 -6.81 6.05 -32.48
C LEU A 471 -5.61 6.92 -32.85
N ALA A 472 -5.27 7.06 -34.13
CA ALA A 472 -4.20 7.92 -34.61
C ALA A 472 -4.45 9.41 -34.29
N ASP A 473 -5.70 9.86 -34.38
CA ASP A 473 -6.11 11.22 -34.03
C ASP A 473 -5.93 11.48 -32.54
N TRP A 474 -6.37 10.54 -31.70
CA TRP A 474 -6.17 10.62 -30.26
C TRP A 474 -4.68 10.63 -29.90
N GLN A 475 -3.85 9.78 -30.51
CA GLN A 475 -2.40 9.77 -30.31
C GLN A 475 -1.73 11.13 -30.59
N ARG A 476 -2.16 11.83 -31.64
CA ARG A 476 -1.66 13.19 -31.95
C ARG A 476 -2.04 14.21 -30.89
N GLU A 477 -3.20 14.02 -30.26
CA GLU A 477 -3.68 14.91 -29.21
C GLU A 477 -3.02 14.64 -27.85
N LEU A 478 -2.61 13.41 -27.59
CA LEU A 478 -1.84 13.06 -26.40
C LEU A 478 -0.58 13.92 -26.26
N GLN A 479 0.04 14.33 -27.37
CA GLN A 479 1.23 15.20 -27.38
C GLN A 479 0.97 16.62 -26.84
N ARG A 480 -0.29 17.02 -26.62
CA ARG A 480 -0.62 18.32 -25.99
C ARG A 480 -0.47 18.30 -24.48
N HIS A 481 -0.48 17.12 -23.86
CA HIS A 481 -0.26 16.98 -22.42
C HIS A 481 1.24 17.16 -22.13
N PRO A 482 1.65 18.11 -21.29
CA PRO A 482 3.07 18.39 -21.03
C PRO A 482 3.80 17.23 -20.35
N GLU A 483 3.08 16.32 -19.69
CA GLU A 483 3.61 15.14 -19.04
C GLU A 483 3.91 13.98 -20.02
N ILE A 484 3.28 14.00 -21.19
CA ILE A 484 3.41 12.96 -22.22
C ILE A 484 4.49 13.35 -23.21
N THR A 485 5.45 12.47 -23.39
CA THR A 485 6.60 12.71 -24.27
C THR A 485 6.50 11.98 -25.59
N GLY A 486 5.70 10.91 -25.63
CA GLY A 486 5.40 10.16 -26.84
C GLY A 486 4.30 9.13 -26.62
N SER A 487 3.78 8.59 -27.70
CA SER A 487 2.88 7.43 -27.66
C SER A 487 3.21 6.49 -28.82
N PHE A 488 3.05 5.18 -28.63
CA PHE A 488 3.27 4.14 -29.65
C PHE A 488 2.10 3.19 -29.75
N GLY A 489 1.59 2.99 -30.96
CA GLY A 489 0.58 1.99 -31.24
C GLY A 489 0.71 1.40 -32.63
N LEU A 490 -0.25 0.55 -32.95
CA LEU A 490 -0.44 0.00 -34.29
C LEU A 490 -0.53 1.08 -35.39
N PRO A 491 -1.19 2.25 -35.19
CA PRO A 491 -1.24 3.32 -36.18
C PRO A 491 0.13 3.81 -36.66
N ASP A 492 1.11 3.92 -35.77
CA ASP A 492 2.45 4.44 -36.11
C ASP A 492 3.17 3.51 -37.09
N LEU A 493 3.05 2.20 -36.86
CA LEU A 493 3.70 1.19 -37.65
C LEU A 493 2.98 0.99 -39.01
N LEU A 494 1.64 1.06 -39.03
CA LEU A 494 0.89 1.08 -40.29
C LEU A 494 1.18 2.36 -41.09
N GLY A 495 1.35 3.50 -40.42
CA GLY A 495 1.69 4.76 -41.07
C GLY A 495 3.07 4.76 -41.72
N VAL A 496 4.04 3.98 -41.22
CA VAL A 496 5.34 3.78 -41.89
C VAL A 496 5.17 3.00 -43.20
N LEU A 497 4.40 1.91 -43.17
CA LEU A 497 4.14 1.09 -44.37
C LEU A 497 3.33 1.86 -45.41
N TRP A 498 2.29 2.56 -44.96
CA TRP A 498 1.41 3.34 -45.83
C TRP A 498 2.17 4.42 -46.63
N ARG A 499 3.11 5.12 -45.98
CA ARG A 499 3.94 6.15 -46.64
C ARG A 499 4.97 5.55 -47.58
N ALA A 500 5.44 4.33 -47.31
CA ALA A 500 6.33 3.61 -48.22
C ALA A 500 5.60 3.17 -49.50
N GLU A 501 4.33 2.75 -49.38
CA GLU A 501 3.45 2.45 -50.52
C GLU A 501 2.97 3.72 -51.25
N ASN A 502 2.74 4.81 -50.52
CA ASN A 502 2.15 6.05 -51.05
C ASN A 502 2.99 7.29 -50.67
N PRO A 503 4.13 7.53 -51.35
CA PRO A 503 5.04 8.64 -51.00
C PRO A 503 4.38 10.03 -51.07
N GLU A 504 3.37 10.17 -51.94
CA GLU A 504 2.59 11.39 -52.17
C GLU A 504 1.59 11.70 -51.03
N ARG A 505 1.23 10.71 -50.19
CA ARG A 505 0.20 10.82 -49.14
C ARG A 505 0.82 10.66 -47.76
N THR A 506 1.09 11.78 -47.09
CA THR A 506 1.96 11.81 -45.90
C THR A 506 1.27 11.92 -44.55
N ALA A 507 -0.04 12.22 -44.48
CA ALA A 507 -0.66 12.69 -43.23
C ALA A 507 -1.74 11.78 -42.59
N SER A 508 -2.36 10.83 -43.30
CA SER A 508 -3.47 10.01 -42.79
C SER A 508 -3.29 8.52 -43.10
N LEU A 509 -3.87 7.66 -42.26
CA LEU A 509 -3.98 6.23 -42.52
C LEU A 509 -4.96 5.96 -43.68
N PRO A 510 -4.97 4.74 -44.26
CA PRO A 510 -5.99 4.37 -45.24
C PRO A 510 -7.39 4.52 -44.63
N THR A 511 -8.33 5.05 -45.41
CA THR A 511 -9.74 5.19 -45.01
C THR A 511 -10.59 3.98 -45.45
N ASP A 512 -10.00 3.05 -46.20
CA ASP A 512 -10.66 1.87 -46.75
C ASP A 512 -10.12 0.58 -46.13
N ASP A 513 -11.01 -0.33 -45.77
CA ASP A 513 -10.67 -1.58 -45.07
C ASP A 513 -9.89 -2.56 -45.95
N ALA A 514 -10.09 -2.53 -47.28
CA ALA A 514 -9.32 -3.37 -48.20
C ALA A 514 -7.83 -2.98 -48.21
N GLN A 515 -7.54 -1.68 -48.27
CA GLN A 515 -6.17 -1.17 -48.20
C GLN A 515 -5.51 -1.44 -46.84
N LEU A 516 -6.30 -1.44 -45.77
CA LEU A 516 -5.83 -1.78 -44.43
C LEU A 516 -5.44 -3.26 -44.33
N LEU A 517 -6.22 -4.17 -44.94
CA LEU A 517 -5.89 -5.59 -45.03
C LEU A 517 -4.57 -5.83 -45.78
N ASP A 518 -4.36 -5.14 -46.91
CA ASP A 518 -3.10 -5.20 -47.66
C ASP A 518 -1.90 -4.77 -46.79
N LEU A 519 -2.07 -3.72 -45.97
CA LEU A 519 -1.03 -3.30 -45.03
C LEU A 519 -0.76 -4.33 -43.92
N PHE A 520 -1.77 -5.05 -43.43
CA PHE A 520 -1.58 -6.12 -42.44
C PHE A 520 -0.85 -7.32 -43.04
N ASP A 521 -1.10 -7.65 -44.30
CA ASP A 521 -0.38 -8.69 -45.04
C ASP A 521 1.07 -8.29 -45.27
N LEU A 522 1.31 -7.05 -45.71
CA LEU A 522 2.66 -6.48 -45.84
C LEU A 522 3.38 -6.46 -44.49
N LEU A 523 2.70 -6.06 -43.42
CA LEU A 523 3.26 -6.06 -42.08
C LEU A 523 3.70 -7.46 -41.64
N SER A 524 2.92 -8.48 -42.00
CA SER A 524 3.22 -9.88 -41.72
C SER A 524 4.42 -10.42 -42.51
N GLY A 525 4.75 -9.79 -43.65
CA GLY A 525 5.89 -10.13 -44.51
C GLY A 525 7.17 -9.30 -44.30
N ILE A 526 7.05 -8.02 -43.93
CA ILE A 526 8.14 -7.05 -43.76
C ILE A 526 8.68 -7.08 -42.32
N GLY A 527 7.80 -7.36 -41.36
CA GLY A 527 8.06 -7.22 -39.94
C GLY A 527 8.64 -8.47 -39.29
N ASP A 528 9.41 -8.25 -38.25
CA ASP A 528 9.63 -9.26 -37.22
C ASP A 528 8.28 -9.64 -36.60
N ARG A 529 7.75 -10.83 -36.92
CA ARG A 529 6.42 -11.31 -36.44
C ARG A 529 6.22 -11.17 -34.94
N GLN A 530 7.30 -11.14 -34.15
CA GLN A 530 7.26 -10.92 -32.71
C GLN A 530 6.94 -9.47 -32.32
N LEU A 531 7.37 -8.48 -33.10
CA LEU A 531 7.10 -7.06 -32.87
C LEU A 531 5.64 -6.73 -33.18
N VAL A 532 5.09 -7.31 -34.25
CA VAL A 532 3.66 -7.19 -34.61
C VAL A 532 2.78 -7.80 -33.52
N ARG A 533 3.10 -9.03 -33.06
CA ARG A 533 2.38 -9.70 -31.96
C ARG A 533 2.45 -8.97 -30.62
N ARG A 534 3.39 -8.04 -30.44
CA ARG A 534 3.46 -7.19 -29.24
C ARG A 534 2.51 -6.00 -29.30
N LEU A 535 2.04 -5.61 -30.49
CA LEU A 535 1.18 -4.44 -30.66
C LEU A 535 -0.27 -4.81 -30.93
N VAL A 536 -0.50 -5.91 -31.63
CA VAL A 536 -1.83 -6.39 -32.01
C VAL A 536 -1.95 -7.89 -31.80
N SER A 537 -3.13 -8.34 -31.34
CA SER A 537 -3.44 -9.76 -31.20
C SER A 537 -3.55 -10.47 -32.55
N ALA A 538 -3.40 -11.80 -32.55
CA ALA A 538 -3.45 -12.60 -33.78
C ALA A 538 -4.79 -12.53 -34.52
N ASP A 539 -5.88 -12.26 -33.81
CA ASP A 539 -7.23 -12.09 -34.35
C ASP A 539 -7.57 -10.62 -34.69
N LEU A 540 -6.61 -9.69 -34.52
CA LEU A 540 -6.76 -8.26 -34.75
C LEU A 540 -7.88 -7.57 -33.95
N ARG A 541 -8.36 -8.21 -32.87
CA ARG A 541 -9.44 -7.68 -32.00
C ARG A 541 -8.92 -6.85 -30.83
N HIS A 542 -7.65 -7.05 -30.47
CA HIS A 542 -6.99 -6.36 -29.38
C HIS A 542 -5.76 -5.63 -29.92
N THR A 543 -5.62 -4.37 -29.53
CA THR A 543 -4.43 -3.57 -29.82
C THR A 543 -3.97 -2.88 -28.55
N ARG A 544 -2.68 -2.54 -28.48
CA ARG A 544 -2.12 -1.76 -27.39
C ARG A 544 -1.68 -0.37 -27.85
N LEU A 545 -1.74 0.57 -26.91
CA LEU A 545 -1.16 1.89 -27.03
C LEU A 545 -0.25 2.14 -25.82
N SER A 546 1.05 2.25 -26.07
CA SER A 546 2.05 2.53 -25.04
C SER A 546 2.30 4.04 -24.99
N ILE A 547 1.99 4.69 -23.87
CA ILE A 547 2.11 6.14 -23.68
C ILE A 547 3.33 6.41 -22.79
N GLN A 548 4.32 7.11 -23.31
CA GLN A 548 5.56 7.44 -22.60
C GLN A 548 5.42 8.75 -21.84
N LEU A 549 5.90 8.73 -20.60
CA LEU A 549 5.78 9.82 -19.64
C LEU A 549 7.15 10.22 -19.10
N HIS A 550 7.24 11.50 -18.73
CA HIS A 550 8.26 11.94 -17.80
C HIS A 550 8.16 11.20 -16.46
N LEU A 551 9.25 11.19 -15.68
CA LEU A 551 9.28 10.58 -14.35
C LEU A 551 8.32 11.29 -13.37
N LEU A 552 7.09 10.78 -13.26
CA LEU A 552 6.02 11.34 -12.43
C LEU A 552 5.94 10.63 -11.07
N GLY A 553 5.30 11.26 -10.08
CA GLY A 553 4.94 10.53 -8.86
C GLY A 553 3.80 9.54 -9.11
N SER A 554 3.72 8.44 -8.35
CA SER A 554 2.66 7.41 -8.53
C SER A 554 1.24 7.97 -8.50
N ALA A 555 0.98 8.99 -7.67
CA ALA A 555 -0.32 9.66 -7.58
C ALA A 555 -0.64 10.52 -8.82
N GLU A 556 0.37 11.16 -9.41
CA GLU A 556 0.24 11.98 -10.61
C GLU A 556 0.04 11.08 -11.84
N ALA A 557 0.84 10.02 -11.96
CA ALA A 557 0.71 9.02 -13.00
C ALA A 557 -0.67 8.34 -12.97
N SER A 558 -1.17 7.96 -11.79
CA SER A 558 -2.51 7.39 -11.65
C SER A 558 -3.63 8.36 -12.02
N ARG A 559 -3.46 9.65 -11.69
CA ARG A 559 -4.42 10.70 -12.07
C ARG A 559 -4.46 10.86 -13.59
N LEU A 560 -3.29 11.01 -14.21
CA LEU A 560 -3.16 11.13 -15.66
C LEU A 560 -3.74 9.89 -16.36
N ALA A 561 -3.46 8.68 -15.88
CA ALA A 561 -4.05 7.46 -16.43
C ALA A 561 -5.58 7.50 -16.46
N ASN A 562 -6.22 7.96 -15.37
CA ASN A 562 -7.68 8.08 -15.30
C ASN A 562 -8.23 9.18 -16.22
N GLU A 563 -7.53 10.31 -16.33
CA GLU A 563 -7.88 11.40 -17.26
C GLU A 563 -7.81 10.91 -18.72
N LEU A 564 -6.74 10.21 -19.07
CA LEU A 564 -6.56 9.61 -20.40
C LEU A 564 -7.60 8.52 -20.70
N LEU A 565 -7.97 7.71 -19.70
CA LEU A 565 -9.06 6.74 -19.85
C LEU A 565 -10.40 7.41 -20.13
N ALA A 566 -10.71 8.50 -19.43
CA ALA A 566 -11.95 9.25 -19.65
C ALA A 566 -11.96 9.91 -21.05
N GLU A 567 -10.84 10.54 -21.43
CA GLU A 567 -10.66 11.14 -22.74
C GLU A 567 -10.80 10.10 -23.86
N GLY A 568 -10.05 9.00 -23.78
CA GLY A 568 -10.07 7.93 -24.79
C GLY A 568 -11.44 7.29 -24.96
N ARG A 569 -12.19 7.06 -23.88
CA ARG A 569 -13.57 6.53 -23.95
C ARG A 569 -14.52 7.45 -24.70
N SER A 570 -14.35 8.77 -24.57
CA SER A 570 -15.20 9.74 -25.28
C SER A 570 -14.89 9.81 -26.78
N ARG A 571 -13.61 9.62 -27.16
CA ARG A 571 -13.14 9.80 -28.55
C ARG A 571 -13.20 8.55 -29.40
N LEU A 572 -12.87 7.39 -28.81
CA LEU A 572 -12.87 6.10 -29.52
C LEU A 572 -14.29 5.56 -29.74
N GLY A 573 -15.29 6.09 -29.01
CA GLY A 573 -16.69 5.70 -29.13
C GLY A 573 -17.04 4.40 -28.38
N GLU A 574 -18.33 4.04 -28.40
CA GLU A 574 -18.84 2.94 -27.56
C GLU A 574 -18.42 1.54 -28.02
N GLY A 575 -17.92 1.39 -29.25
CA GLY A 575 -17.52 0.10 -29.84
C GLY A 575 -16.19 -0.47 -29.34
N ILE A 576 -15.37 0.34 -28.65
CA ILE A 576 -14.07 -0.06 -28.11
C ILE A 576 -14.14 -0.10 -26.58
N SER A 577 -13.65 -1.16 -25.95
CA SER A 577 -13.31 -1.14 -24.52
C SER A 577 -11.88 -0.65 -24.37
N LEU A 578 -11.69 0.27 -23.42
CA LEU A 578 -10.40 0.87 -23.11
C LEU A 578 -10.08 0.63 -21.64
N GLU A 579 -8.93 0.02 -21.41
CA GLU A 579 -8.41 -0.33 -20.09
C GLU A 579 -6.97 0.16 -19.93
N ALA A 580 -6.65 0.77 -18.80
CA ALA A 580 -5.28 1.16 -18.47
C ALA A 580 -4.66 0.03 -17.65
N THR A 581 -3.48 -0.39 -18.06
CA THR A 581 -2.77 -1.54 -17.53
C THR A 581 -1.26 -1.28 -17.56
N GLY A 582 -0.47 -2.34 -17.43
CA GLY A 582 0.99 -2.29 -17.40
C GLY A 582 1.57 -2.32 -15.99
N GLY A 583 2.80 -2.81 -15.89
CA GLY A 583 3.50 -3.01 -14.63
C GLY A 583 3.69 -1.72 -13.86
N PHE A 584 4.01 -0.61 -14.55
CA PHE A 584 4.16 0.69 -13.90
C PHE A 584 2.86 1.18 -13.24
N LEU A 585 1.72 1.12 -13.95
CA LEU A 585 0.44 1.57 -13.40
C LEU A 585 -0.04 0.67 -12.26
N LEU A 586 0.19 -0.65 -12.36
CA LEU A 586 -0.06 -1.56 -11.24
C LEU A 586 0.78 -1.22 -10.02
N MET A 587 2.07 -0.94 -10.20
CA MET A 587 2.98 -0.59 -9.09
C MET A 587 2.67 0.79 -8.50
N SER A 588 2.24 1.73 -9.34
CA SER A 588 1.72 3.04 -8.96
C SER A 588 0.29 3.01 -8.43
N GLY A 589 -0.32 1.82 -8.35
CA GLY A 589 -1.72 1.58 -8.05
C GLY A 589 -2.25 2.37 -6.86
N ASP A 590 -3.59 2.54 -6.84
CA ASP A 590 -4.34 3.55 -6.09
C ASP A 590 -3.71 3.89 -4.72
N SER A 591 -2.78 4.84 -4.74
CA SER A 591 -1.95 5.16 -3.58
C SER A 591 -2.83 5.66 -2.43
N ASN A 592 -4.03 6.17 -2.73
CA ASN A 592 -5.05 6.54 -1.75
C ASN A 592 -5.59 5.34 -0.96
N ARG A 593 -5.69 4.14 -1.58
CA ARG A 593 -6.07 2.91 -0.86
C ARG A 593 -5.02 2.50 0.14
N LEU A 594 -3.74 2.63 -0.21
CA LEU A 594 -2.65 2.41 0.73
C LEU A 594 -2.85 3.32 1.94
N VAL A 595 -3.02 4.63 1.75
CA VAL A 595 -3.24 5.59 2.86
C VAL A 595 -4.49 5.24 3.68
N ARG A 596 -5.62 4.96 3.03
CA ARG A 596 -6.87 4.63 3.70
C ARG A 596 -6.76 3.36 4.53
N SER A 597 -6.21 2.29 3.96
CA SER A 597 -6.04 1.00 4.66
C SER A 597 -5.09 1.13 5.86
N LEU A 598 -4.08 2.00 5.76
CA LEU A 598 -3.17 2.29 6.86
C LEU A 598 -3.81 3.14 7.96
N LEU A 599 -4.62 4.13 7.60
CA LEU A 599 -5.42 4.90 8.57
C LEU A 599 -6.40 4.00 9.31
N MET A 600 -7.04 3.05 8.61
CA MET A 600 -7.88 2.02 9.23
C MET A 600 -7.06 1.12 10.17
N SER A 601 -5.88 0.66 9.75
CA SER A 601 -4.99 -0.18 10.57
C SER A 601 -4.49 0.55 11.83
N PHE A 602 -4.19 1.85 11.70
CA PHE A 602 -3.82 2.72 12.81
C PHE A 602 -5.00 2.93 13.78
N GLY A 603 -6.18 3.26 13.24
CA GLY A 603 -7.40 3.43 14.04
C GLY A 603 -7.76 2.15 14.81
N LEU A 604 -7.68 1.00 14.15
CA LEU A 604 -7.86 -0.31 14.78
C LEU A 604 -6.82 -0.55 15.89
N SER A 605 -5.53 -0.30 15.62
CA SER A 605 -4.47 -0.42 16.63
C SER A 605 -4.78 0.43 17.86
N LEU A 606 -5.18 1.68 17.65
CA LEU A 606 -5.50 2.61 18.73
C LEU A 606 -6.64 2.07 19.59
N VAL A 607 -7.73 1.60 18.98
CA VAL A 607 -8.88 1.02 19.70
C VAL A 607 -8.46 -0.22 20.49
N LEU A 608 -7.69 -1.14 19.89
CA LEU A 608 -7.27 -2.38 20.54
C LEU A 608 -6.29 -2.11 21.70
N ILE A 609 -5.36 -1.17 21.53
CA ILE A 609 -4.44 -0.74 22.60
C ILE A 609 -5.21 -0.07 23.74
N LEU A 610 -6.16 0.82 23.42
CA LEU A 610 -7.03 1.45 24.42
C LEU A 610 -7.83 0.41 25.20
N ALA A 611 -8.36 -0.61 24.52
CA ALA A 611 -9.05 -1.73 25.16
C ALA A 611 -8.11 -2.52 26.08
N ALA A 612 -6.87 -2.81 25.65
CA ALA A 612 -5.87 -3.50 26.46
C ALA A 612 -5.47 -2.69 27.71
N LEU A 613 -5.23 -1.39 27.56
CA LEU A 613 -4.93 -0.47 28.67
C LEU A 613 -6.12 -0.37 29.64
N TYR A 614 -7.34 -0.26 29.12
CA TYR A 614 -8.54 -0.25 29.96
C TYR A 614 -8.70 -1.56 30.71
N ALA A 615 -8.46 -2.71 30.08
CA ALA A 615 -8.50 -4.02 30.74
C ALA A 615 -7.43 -4.15 31.84
N ALA A 616 -6.22 -3.63 31.61
CA ALA A 616 -5.11 -3.68 32.57
C ALA A 616 -5.36 -2.79 33.80
N PHE A 617 -5.85 -1.56 33.60
CA PHE A 617 -5.96 -0.58 34.68
C PHE A 617 -7.37 -0.44 35.26
N ARG A 618 -8.41 -0.82 34.51
CA ARG A 618 -9.84 -0.66 34.83
C ARG A 618 -10.20 0.75 35.27
N SER A 619 -9.63 1.75 34.60
CA SER A 619 -9.84 3.17 34.91
C SER A 619 -9.80 4.03 33.66
N TRP A 620 -10.95 4.58 33.27
CA TRP A 620 -11.06 5.49 32.12
C TRP A 620 -10.21 6.76 32.30
N ARG A 621 -9.97 7.19 33.54
CA ARG A 621 -9.16 8.39 33.83
C ARG A 621 -7.69 8.16 33.55
N LEU A 622 -7.17 7.00 33.97
CA LEU A 622 -5.79 6.62 33.67
C LEU A 622 -5.62 6.37 32.17
N LEU A 623 -6.65 5.84 31.50
CA LEU A 623 -6.68 5.67 30.06
C LEU A 623 -6.51 7.00 29.32
N LEU A 624 -7.29 8.03 29.69
CA LEU A 624 -7.18 9.36 29.07
C LEU A 624 -5.80 10.01 29.27
N VAL A 625 -5.23 9.87 30.47
CA VAL A 625 -3.89 10.40 30.76
C VAL A 625 -2.80 9.60 30.03
N ALA A 626 -2.99 8.29 29.85
CA ALA A 626 -2.10 7.44 29.08
C ALA A 626 -2.15 7.75 27.57
N LEU A 627 -3.23 8.31 27.05
CA LEU A 627 -3.35 8.61 25.62
C LEU A 627 -2.32 9.65 25.14
N ALA A 628 -2.05 10.66 25.98
CA ALA A 628 -1.16 11.77 25.64
C ALA A 628 0.27 11.34 25.27
N PRO A 629 1.00 10.56 26.11
CA PRO A 629 2.36 10.13 25.76
C PRO A 629 2.42 9.17 24.57
N ASN A 630 1.30 8.58 24.17
CA ASN A 630 1.22 7.66 23.04
C ASN A 630 0.90 8.36 21.71
N LEU A 631 0.05 9.39 21.71
CA LEU A 631 -0.34 10.10 20.48
C LEU A 631 0.53 11.31 20.15
N ILE A 632 1.00 12.06 21.16
CA ILE A 632 1.78 13.28 20.93
C ILE A 632 3.07 13.03 20.11
N PRO A 633 3.87 11.99 20.41
CA PRO A 633 5.08 11.72 19.63
C PRO A 633 4.77 11.33 18.17
N LEU A 634 3.67 10.63 17.93
CA LEU A 634 3.21 10.27 16.59
C LEU A 634 2.81 11.51 15.79
N LEU A 635 2.09 12.44 16.42
CA LEU A 635 1.74 13.72 15.84
C LEU A 635 2.99 14.52 15.48
N TRP A 636 3.98 14.59 16.36
CA TRP A 636 5.26 15.26 16.08
C TRP A 636 5.98 14.62 14.90
N THR A 637 5.96 13.30 14.80
CA THR A 637 6.60 12.57 13.71
C THR A 637 5.94 12.85 12.37
N GLY A 638 4.60 12.84 12.31
CA GLY A 638 3.87 13.25 11.10
C GLY A 638 4.12 14.72 10.73
N GLY A 639 4.17 15.62 11.71
CA GLY A 639 4.50 17.03 11.48
C GLY A 639 5.91 17.22 10.92
N LEU A 640 6.90 16.51 11.48
CA LEU A 640 8.27 16.48 10.97
C LEU A 640 8.31 15.95 9.53
N MET A 641 7.59 14.87 9.23
CA MET A 641 7.51 14.35 7.86
C MET A 641 7.04 15.42 6.87
N GLY A 642 5.98 16.13 7.18
CA GLY A 642 5.47 17.20 6.32
C GLY A 642 6.44 18.35 6.12
N TRP A 643 7.04 18.86 7.19
CA TRP A 643 7.98 19.99 7.09
C TRP A 643 9.27 19.67 6.34
N PHE A 644 9.76 18.44 6.47
CA PHE A 644 10.97 17.99 5.78
C PHE A 644 10.68 17.38 4.40
N GLY A 645 9.41 17.39 3.95
CA GLY A 645 9.02 16.83 2.66
C GLY A 645 9.28 15.33 2.56
N ILE A 646 9.13 14.58 3.66
CA ILE A 646 9.29 13.14 3.68
C ILE A 646 7.99 12.50 3.20
N ASP A 647 8.06 11.81 2.06
CA ASP A 647 6.91 11.14 1.47
C ASP A 647 6.36 10.02 2.37
N LEU A 648 5.04 9.92 2.38
CA LEU A 648 4.29 8.76 2.85
C LEU A 648 4.41 7.66 1.79
N ASN A 649 5.14 6.60 2.13
CA ASN A 649 5.33 5.41 1.33
C ASN A 649 5.00 4.17 2.17
N THR A 650 5.07 2.98 1.60
CA THR A 650 4.75 1.72 2.29
C THR A 650 5.53 1.52 3.61
N GLY A 651 6.78 1.98 3.69
CA GLY A 651 7.59 1.89 4.91
C GLY A 651 7.24 2.97 5.93
N THR A 652 7.22 4.25 5.56
CA THR A 652 6.95 5.38 6.48
C THR A 652 5.51 5.36 7.01
N ALA A 653 4.59 4.85 6.20
CA ALA A 653 3.22 4.53 6.58
C ALA A 653 3.09 3.70 7.86
N MET A 654 3.95 2.69 7.99
CA MET A 654 3.86 1.72 9.08
C MET A 654 4.33 2.29 10.42
N ILE A 655 5.07 3.41 10.40
CA ILE A 655 5.61 4.04 11.63
C ILE A 655 4.51 4.26 12.65
N ALA A 656 3.33 4.74 12.22
CA ALA A 656 2.24 5.04 13.15
C ALA A 656 1.73 3.80 13.91
N ALA A 657 1.46 2.71 13.19
CA ALA A 657 0.95 1.46 13.76
C ALA A 657 2.03 0.66 14.51
N VAL A 658 3.26 0.63 14.00
CA VAL A 658 4.38 -0.03 14.69
C VAL A 658 4.70 0.70 15.98
N THR A 659 4.86 2.01 15.92
CA THR A 659 5.36 2.79 17.06
C THR A 659 4.34 2.91 18.17
N ILE A 660 3.02 2.95 17.86
CA ILE A 660 2.01 2.94 18.92
C ILE A 660 2.08 1.66 19.75
N GLY A 661 2.40 0.50 19.15
CA GLY A 661 2.62 -0.75 19.91
C GLY A 661 3.89 -0.75 20.76
N LEU A 662 4.89 0.06 20.39
CA LEU A 662 6.18 0.17 21.10
C LEU A 662 6.14 1.18 22.25
N VAL A 663 5.49 2.33 22.03
CA VAL A 663 5.49 3.47 22.97
C VAL A 663 4.64 3.20 24.21
N VAL A 664 3.59 2.39 24.08
CA VAL A 664 2.69 2.06 25.21
C VAL A 664 3.41 1.33 26.35
N ASP A 665 4.53 0.66 26.05
CA ASP A 665 5.33 -0.11 26.99
C ASP A 665 5.74 0.71 28.22
N ASP A 666 6.40 1.85 27.96
CA ASP A 666 6.92 2.73 29.01
C ASP A 666 5.79 3.30 29.87
N THR A 667 4.68 3.69 29.25
CA THR A 667 3.45 4.12 29.95
C THR A 667 2.90 3.01 30.87
N ILE A 668 2.84 1.75 30.42
CA ILE A 668 2.34 0.62 31.21
C ILE A 668 3.23 0.40 32.44
N HIS A 669 4.54 0.33 32.26
CA HIS A 669 5.49 0.14 33.37
C HIS A 669 5.40 1.27 34.39
N PHE A 670 5.30 2.52 33.92
CA PHE A 670 5.15 3.69 34.79
C PHE A 670 3.83 3.63 35.59
N LEU A 671 2.70 3.44 34.92
CA LEU A 671 1.38 3.41 35.57
C LEU A 671 1.21 2.21 36.51
N HIS A 672 1.75 1.04 36.14
CA HIS A 672 1.72 -0.14 37.00
C HIS A 672 2.48 0.11 38.31
N ARG A 673 3.66 0.72 38.25
CA ARG A 673 4.42 1.08 39.46
C ARG A 673 3.72 2.18 40.25
N TYR A 674 3.21 3.21 39.57
CA TYR A 674 2.49 4.31 40.20
C TYR A 674 1.31 3.80 41.04
N ARG A 675 0.53 2.84 40.50
CA ARG A 675 -0.61 2.22 41.20
C ARG A 675 -0.18 1.40 42.42
N ARG A 676 1.01 0.79 42.41
CA ARG A 676 1.52 0.00 43.54
C ARG A 676 2.04 0.86 44.68
N GLU A 677 2.65 2.00 44.36
CA GLU A 677 3.13 2.99 45.34
C GLU A 677 1.97 3.82 45.95
N GLN A 678 0.74 3.59 45.49
CA GLN A 678 -0.42 4.46 45.66
C GLN A 678 -1.24 4.27 46.94
N HIS A 679 -0.63 3.87 48.06
CA HIS A 679 -1.31 3.88 49.38
C HIS A 679 -1.59 5.30 49.93
N GLY A 680 -1.80 6.26 49.02
CA GLY A 680 -2.00 7.69 49.20
C GLY A 680 -1.66 8.37 47.87
N TYR A 681 -2.67 8.90 47.17
CA TYR A 681 -2.43 9.72 45.97
C TYR A 681 -1.59 10.95 46.37
N GLY A 682 -0.52 11.25 45.63
CA GLY A 682 0.25 12.47 45.85
C GLY A 682 1.65 12.51 45.24
N LYS A 683 2.27 13.70 45.35
CA LYS A 683 3.64 14.00 44.89
C LYS A 683 4.69 12.96 45.32
N PRO A 684 4.69 12.38 46.54
CA PRO A 684 5.71 11.40 46.94
C PRO A 684 5.65 10.08 46.15
N ALA A 685 4.46 9.58 45.84
CA ALA A 685 4.28 8.36 45.03
C ALA A 685 4.82 8.57 43.61
N LEU A 686 4.61 9.75 43.04
CA LEU A 686 5.11 10.14 41.72
C LEU A 686 6.64 10.23 41.69
N VAL A 687 7.27 10.82 42.73
CA VAL A 687 8.72 10.86 42.88
C VAL A 687 9.31 9.45 43.01
N ARG A 688 8.72 8.59 43.86
CA ARG A 688 9.16 7.20 44.03
C ARG A 688 9.03 6.39 42.73
N THR A 689 7.94 6.59 42.00
CA THR A 689 7.72 5.95 40.70
C THR A 689 8.76 6.38 39.68
N THR A 690 8.93 7.70 39.49
CA THR A 690 9.84 8.26 38.48
C THR A 690 11.30 7.90 38.77
N LEU A 691 11.72 7.94 40.04
CA LEU A 691 13.09 7.58 40.41
C LEU A 691 13.34 6.07 40.48
N GLY A 692 12.28 5.26 40.67
CA GLY A 692 12.36 3.81 40.72
C GLY A 692 12.38 3.18 39.33
N VAL A 693 11.36 3.46 38.51
CA VAL A 693 11.19 2.84 37.18
C VAL A 693 11.85 3.67 36.06
N GLY A 694 11.96 4.99 36.23
CA GLY A 694 12.51 5.89 35.20
C GLY A 694 13.90 5.51 34.66
N PRO A 695 14.87 4.99 35.45
CA PRO A 695 16.12 4.52 34.88
C PRO A 695 15.93 3.41 33.86
N ALA A 696 15.09 2.42 34.16
CA ALA A 696 14.81 1.31 33.26
C ALA A 696 14.15 1.80 31.97
N LEU A 697 13.18 2.72 32.05
CA LEU A 697 12.51 3.33 30.89
C LEU A 697 13.53 4.06 29.99
N VAL A 698 14.31 4.99 30.54
CA VAL A 698 15.29 5.74 29.74
C VAL A 698 16.27 4.81 29.03
N ILE A 699 16.69 3.76 29.71
CA ILE A 699 17.61 2.78 29.16
C ILE A 699 16.95 1.96 28.05
N SER A 700 15.76 1.40 28.27
CA SER A 700 15.05 0.61 27.26
C SER A 700 14.76 1.45 26.02
N THR A 701 14.22 2.66 26.17
CA THR A 701 13.96 3.55 25.03
C THR A 701 15.24 3.93 24.29
N LEU A 702 16.34 4.25 24.97
CA LEU A 702 17.59 4.59 24.29
C LEU A 702 18.16 3.40 23.52
N VAL A 703 18.04 2.19 24.07
CA VAL A 703 18.42 0.96 23.37
C VAL A 703 17.54 0.73 22.15
N LEU A 704 16.22 0.91 22.28
CA LEU A 704 15.29 0.80 21.16
C LEU A 704 15.60 1.84 20.08
N ALA A 705 15.73 3.11 20.45
CA ALA A 705 16.01 4.21 19.53
C ALA A 705 17.34 4.05 18.80
N LEU A 706 18.43 3.71 19.52
CA LEU A 706 19.73 3.47 18.90
C LEU A 706 19.70 2.25 17.98
N GLY A 707 18.99 1.18 18.36
CA GLY A 707 18.82 0.00 17.52
C GLY A 707 18.07 0.29 16.23
N PHE A 708 17.01 1.11 16.28
CA PHE A 708 16.34 1.61 15.08
C PHE A 708 17.26 2.51 14.25
N TRP A 709 17.96 3.47 14.85
CA TRP A 709 18.83 4.41 14.13
C TRP A 709 20.00 3.77 13.38
N VAL A 710 20.36 2.52 13.67
CA VAL A 710 21.30 1.76 12.80
C VAL A 710 20.82 1.69 11.35
N GLY A 711 19.50 1.65 11.11
CA GLY A 711 18.95 1.60 9.77
C GLY A 711 19.08 2.88 8.96
N VAL A 712 19.52 3.99 9.55
CA VAL A 712 19.84 5.25 8.81
C VAL A 712 20.99 5.06 7.81
N PHE A 713 21.86 4.07 8.06
CA PHE A 713 22.93 3.68 7.14
C PHE A 713 22.45 2.81 5.97
N GLY A 714 21.16 2.50 5.90
CA GLY A 714 20.55 1.79 4.78
C GLY A 714 20.77 2.52 3.45
N SER A 715 20.97 1.72 2.41
CA SER A 715 21.05 2.23 1.03
C SER A 715 19.68 2.63 0.49
N PHE A 716 18.61 2.05 1.05
CA PHE A 716 17.22 2.32 0.70
C PHE A 716 16.57 3.37 1.63
N LEU A 717 16.00 4.43 1.05
CA LEU A 717 15.45 5.58 1.80
C LEU A 717 14.24 5.21 2.67
N PRO A 718 13.23 4.44 2.21
CA PRO A 718 12.13 4.02 3.08
C PRO A 718 12.60 3.33 4.36
N THR A 719 13.61 2.45 4.28
CA THR A 719 14.21 1.80 5.44
C THR A 719 14.92 2.80 6.35
N SER A 720 15.64 3.75 5.76
CA SER A 720 16.35 4.81 6.50
C SER A 720 15.37 5.74 7.24
N TRP A 721 14.31 6.19 6.57
CA TRP A 721 13.27 7.04 7.14
C TRP A 721 12.46 6.32 8.21
N PHE A 722 12.02 5.08 7.94
CA PHE A 722 11.36 4.24 8.94
C PHE A 722 12.19 4.14 10.22
N SER A 723 13.48 3.86 10.07
CA SER A 723 14.44 3.72 11.16
C SER A 723 14.66 5.03 11.93
N LEU A 724 14.90 6.14 11.21
CA LEU A 724 15.13 7.46 11.80
C LEU A 724 13.90 7.95 12.58
N LEU A 725 12.74 7.91 11.93
CA LEU A 725 11.51 8.43 12.45
C LEU A 725 11.04 7.58 13.63
N THR A 726 11.00 6.24 13.51
CA THR A 726 10.63 5.36 14.64
C THR A 726 11.52 5.59 15.86
N GLY A 727 12.84 5.65 15.69
CA GLY A 727 13.76 5.95 16.79
C GLY A 727 13.51 7.33 17.43
N THR A 728 13.20 8.34 16.61
CA THR A 728 12.88 9.71 17.08
C THR A 728 11.55 9.74 17.84
N THR A 729 10.54 9.03 17.33
CA THR A 729 9.23 8.88 17.99
C THR A 729 9.36 8.24 19.36
N LEU A 730 10.19 7.20 19.49
CA LEU A 730 10.45 6.54 20.78
C LEU A 730 11.10 7.49 21.79
N VAL A 731 12.06 8.32 21.36
CA VAL A 731 12.65 9.35 22.23
C VAL A 731 11.59 10.39 22.62
N GLY A 732 10.75 10.83 21.68
CA GLY A 732 9.63 11.74 21.96
C GLY A 732 8.63 11.14 22.96
N ALA A 733 8.35 9.86 22.85
CA ALA A 733 7.52 9.09 23.77
C ALA A 733 8.07 9.05 25.18
N LEU A 734 9.35 8.71 25.35
CA LEU A 734 10.02 8.73 26.65
C LEU A 734 9.96 10.13 27.29
N LEU A 735 10.15 11.20 26.51
CA LEU A 735 10.00 12.56 27.00
C LEU A 735 8.58 12.81 27.50
N CYS A 736 7.57 12.36 26.76
CA CYS A 736 6.19 12.45 27.18
C CYS A 736 5.90 11.61 28.43
N ASP A 737 6.40 10.39 28.55
CA ASP A 737 6.20 9.53 29.72
C ASP A 737 6.90 10.07 30.99
N LEU A 738 8.03 10.75 30.85
CA LEU A 738 8.74 11.34 32.00
C LEU A 738 8.25 12.74 32.37
N LEU A 739 7.62 13.46 31.44
CA LEU A 739 7.19 14.85 31.63
C LEU A 739 5.67 15.01 31.59
N VAL A 740 5.06 14.68 30.45
CA VAL A 740 3.62 14.90 30.16
C VAL A 740 2.74 13.98 31.00
N LEU A 741 3.06 12.68 31.08
CA LEU A 741 2.29 11.69 31.84
C LEU A 741 2.22 12.05 33.33
N PRO A 742 3.33 12.24 34.07
CA PRO A 742 3.28 12.64 35.47
C PRO A 742 2.67 14.05 35.67
N ALA A 743 2.85 15.00 34.75
CA ALA A 743 2.16 16.29 34.82
C ALA A 743 0.64 16.13 34.71
N GLY A 744 0.17 15.30 33.78
CA GLY A 744 -1.24 14.95 33.59
C GLY A 744 -1.85 14.28 34.83
N LEU A 745 -1.12 13.35 35.46
CA LEU A 745 -1.54 12.71 36.72
C LEU A 745 -1.70 13.72 37.87
N LEU A 746 -0.79 14.70 38.00
CA LEU A 746 -0.88 15.76 39.02
C LEU A 746 -2.06 16.71 38.78
N VAL A 747 -2.31 17.08 37.52
CA VAL A 747 -3.45 17.93 37.14
C VAL A 747 -4.77 17.20 37.39
N LEU A 748 -4.85 15.93 37.00
CA LEU A 748 -6.01 15.07 37.26
C LEU A 748 -6.30 14.97 38.77
N GLU A 749 -5.27 14.87 39.61
CA GLU A 749 -5.44 14.85 41.07
C GLU A 749 -5.99 16.19 41.61
N ARG A 750 -5.46 17.33 41.15
CA ARG A 750 -5.95 18.66 41.53
C ARG A 750 -7.41 18.87 41.14
N LEU A 751 -7.79 18.41 39.95
CA LEU A 751 -9.15 18.55 39.43
C LEU A 751 -10.14 17.63 40.15
N ARG A 752 -9.72 16.41 40.54
CA ARG A 752 -10.54 15.49 41.38
C ARG A 752 -10.95 16.14 42.70
N ARG A 753 -10.09 16.96 43.30
CA ARG A 753 -10.39 17.67 44.55
C ARG A 753 -11.36 18.85 44.39
N ARG A 754 -11.57 19.36 43.16
CA ARG A 754 -12.35 20.58 42.91
C ARG A 754 -13.77 20.35 42.36
N LYS A 755 -14.28 19.12 42.24
CA LYS A 755 -15.61 18.79 41.64
C LYS A 755 -15.87 19.34 40.21
N HIS A 756 -14.86 19.84 39.48
CA HIS A 756 -15.01 20.35 38.10
C HIS A 756 -14.66 19.26 37.07
N ALA A 757 -15.38 18.14 37.09
CA ALA A 757 -15.13 17.02 36.17
C ALA A 757 -15.55 17.32 34.71
N ALA A 758 -16.55 18.19 34.52
CA ALA A 758 -17.09 18.54 33.20
C ALA A 758 -16.14 19.40 32.36
N VAL A 759 -15.47 20.39 32.97
CA VAL A 759 -14.49 21.26 32.30
C VAL A 759 -13.24 20.47 31.88
N MET A 760 -12.89 19.44 32.65
CA MET A 760 -11.77 18.54 32.34
C MET A 760 -12.10 17.61 31.18
N LEU A 761 -13.32 17.06 31.14
CA LEU A 761 -13.79 16.29 29.99
C LEU A 761 -13.80 17.16 28.73
N LEU A 762 -14.28 18.41 28.83
CA LEU A 762 -14.31 19.37 27.72
C LEU A 762 -12.91 19.75 27.23
N CYS A 763 -11.95 20.05 28.11
CA CYS A 763 -10.59 20.44 27.71
C CYS A 763 -9.76 19.27 27.17
N LEU A 764 -9.90 18.06 27.74
CA LEU A 764 -9.26 16.85 27.21
C LEU A 764 -9.93 16.40 25.90
N LEU A 765 -11.25 16.52 25.78
CA LEU A 765 -11.96 16.27 24.52
C LEU A 765 -11.58 17.29 23.45
N LEU A 766 -11.43 18.58 23.78
CA LEU A 766 -10.95 19.60 22.84
C LEU A 766 -9.50 19.34 22.39
N PHE A 767 -8.63 18.89 23.31
CA PHE A 767 -7.26 18.50 22.99
C PHE A 767 -7.18 17.21 22.16
N CYS A 768 -8.10 16.26 22.38
CA CYS A 768 -8.25 15.02 21.60
C CYS A 768 -9.05 15.21 20.30
N ALA A 769 -9.85 16.28 20.19
CA ALA A 769 -10.64 16.61 19.00
C ALA A 769 -9.82 17.40 17.97
N LEU A 770 -8.71 18.03 18.36
CA LEU A 770 -7.79 18.69 17.42
C LEU A 770 -7.25 17.74 16.33
N PRO A 771 -6.84 16.49 16.63
CA PRO A 771 -6.52 15.48 15.61
C PRO A 771 -7.73 15.05 14.76
N ALA A 772 -8.93 14.95 15.34
CA ALA A 772 -10.14 14.55 14.60
C ALA A 772 -10.66 15.67 13.69
N TRP A 773 -10.51 16.93 14.10
CA TRP A 773 -10.74 18.12 13.26
C TRP A 773 -9.66 18.25 12.18
N ALA A 774 -8.40 17.96 12.51
CA ALA A 774 -7.30 17.93 11.55
C ALA A 774 -7.50 16.83 10.48
N ALA A 775 -8.05 15.68 10.85
CA ALA A 775 -8.47 14.62 9.92
C ALA A 775 -9.60 15.06 8.98
N GLY A 776 -10.45 16.01 9.41
CA GLY A 776 -11.44 16.67 8.56
C GLY A 776 -10.87 17.79 7.68
N SER A 777 -9.64 18.25 7.95
CA SER A 777 -8.93 19.29 7.17
C SER A 777 -7.82 18.75 6.25
N LEU A 778 -7.72 17.42 6.09
CA LEU A 778 -6.98 16.83 4.97
C LEU A 778 -7.51 17.46 3.67
N PRO A 779 -6.64 17.81 2.70
CA PRO A 779 -7.05 18.56 1.52
C PRO A 779 -8.27 17.92 0.85
N GLN A 780 -9.22 18.77 0.43
CA GLN A 780 -10.47 18.40 -0.25
C GLN A 780 -10.29 17.43 -1.44
N GLN A 781 -9.06 17.26 -1.95
CA GLN A 781 -8.71 16.21 -2.91
C GLN A 781 -8.94 14.78 -2.40
N LEU A 782 -8.98 14.53 -1.08
CA LEU A 782 -9.25 13.22 -0.50
C LEU A 782 -10.74 12.95 -0.23
N GLN A 783 -11.58 13.99 -0.14
CA GLN A 783 -13.03 13.86 0.13
C GLN A 783 -13.90 14.05 -1.11
N GLN A 784 -13.39 14.65 -2.20
CA GLN A 784 -14.18 14.88 -3.40
C GLN A 784 -14.52 13.63 -4.22
N ASN A 785 -13.89 12.47 -3.93
CA ASN A 785 -14.21 11.21 -4.60
C ASN A 785 -15.18 10.31 -3.81
N ASP A 786 -15.60 10.70 -2.59
CA ASP A 786 -16.51 9.88 -1.77
C ASP A 786 -18.00 9.99 -2.18
N ALA A 787 -18.32 10.82 -3.18
CA ALA A 787 -19.64 10.80 -3.81
C ALA A 787 -19.86 9.60 -4.76
N ASP A 788 -18.79 8.88 -5.12
CA ASP A 788 -18.80 7.73 -6.03
C ASP A 788 -18.23 6.46 -5.38
N LEU A 789 -18.71 6.10 -4.18
CA LEU A 789 -18.51 4.74 -3.66
C LEU A 789 -19.11 3.73 -4.65
N PRO A 790 -18.41 2.64 -5.01
CA PRO A 790 -18.94 1.64 -5.92
C PRO A 790 -20.08 0.90 -5.21
N VAL A 791 -21.29 1.30 -5.53
CA VAL A 791 -22.43 0.39 -5.51
C VAL A 791 -22.02 -0.79 -6.40
N ARG A 792 -21.81 -1.98 -5.84
CA ARG A 792 -21.75 -3.20 -6.65
C ARG A 792 -23.13 -3.39 -7.28
N SER A 793 -23.29 -2.90 -8.50
CA SER A 793 -24.47 -3.08 -9.32
C SER A 793 -24.14 -4.02 -10.46
N VAL A 794 -24.81 -5.16 -10.51
CA VAL A 794 -24.90 -5.92 -11.76
C VAL A 794 -25.94 -5.19 -12.62
N LEU A 795 -25.50 -4.57 -13.71
CA LEU A 795 -26.38 -4.07 -14.75
C LEU A 795 -26.85 -5.28 -15.55
N LEU A 796 -28.14 -5.57 -15.48
CA LEU A 796 -28.73 -6.63 -16.29
C LEU A 796 -29.14 -6.03 -17.65
N PRO A 797 -28.85 -6.71 -18.77
CA PRO A 797 -29.22 -6.22 -20.11
C PRO A 797 -30.74 -6.12 -20.21
N THR A 798 -31.23 -4.94 -20.62
CA THR A 798 -32.67 -4.67 -20.78
C THR A 798 -33.08 -4.81 -22.25
N ASP A 799 -34.12 -5.60 -22.50
CA ASP A 799 -35.03 -5.47 -23.64
C ASP A 799 -36.44 -5.84 -23.11
N PRO A 800 -37.49 -4.99 -23.20
CA PRO A 800 -37.76 -3.95 -24.22
C PRO A 800 -37.77 -2.51 -23.64
N PRO A 801 -38.01 -1.44 -24.45
CA PRO A 801 -37.53 -0.06 -24.21
C PRO A 801 -38.36 0.78 -23.24
N HIS A 802 -39.14 0.17 -22.35
CA HIS A 802 -40.16 0.87 -21.53
C HIS A 802 -39.99 0.71 -20.01
N VAL A 803 -39.00 -0.05 -19.56
CA VAL A 803 -38.63 -0.18 -18.14
C VAL A 803 -37.17 0.25 -18.03
N GLY A 804 -36.88 1.23 -17.17
CA GLY A 804 -35.52 1.74 -16.98
C GLY A 804 -34.57 0.71 -16.36
N SER A 805 -33.30 1.07 -16.23
CA SER A 805 -32.23 0.15 -15.79
C SER A 805 -32.59 -0.61 -14.51
N LEU A 806 -32.59 -1.94 -14.57
CA LEU A 806 -32.73 -2.81 -13.40
C LEU A 806 -31.36 -2.98 -12.73
N ARG A 807 -31.30 -2.82 -11.40
CA ARG A 807 -30.08 -3.05 -10.61
C ARG A 807 -30.41 -3.89 -9.39
N LEU A 808 -29.65 -4.95 -9.16
CA LEU A 808 -29.70 -5.73 -7.93
C LEU A 808 -28.48 -5.38 -7.07
N LEU A 809 -28.72 -4.91 -5.84
CA LEU A 809 -27.71 -4.37 -4.95
C LEU A 809 -27.71 -5.16 -3.63
N LYS A 810 -26.53 -5.52 -3.12
CA LYS A 810 -26.39 -6.08 -1.76
C LYS A 810 -25.79 -5.02 -0.83
N ARG A 811 -26.51 -4.68 0.24
CA ARG A 811 -26.12 -3.69 1.26
C ARG A 811 -26.14 -4.34 2.64
N GLY A 812 -25.02 -4.94 3.04
CA GLY A 812 -24.95 -5.73 4.27
C GLY A 812 -25.85 -6.97 4.18
N THR A 813 -26.81 -7.10 5.10
CA THR A 813 -27.84 -8.16 5.08
C THR A 813 -29.06 -7.81 4.23
N ALA A 814 -29.10 -6.61 3.64
CA ALA A 814 -30.20 -6.17 2.79
C ALA A 814 -29.91 -6.44 1.31
N VAL A 815 -30.88 -7.02 0.62
CA VAL A 815 -30.88 -7.13 -0.85
C VAL A 815 -31.87 -6.10 -1.38
N VAL A 816 -31.43 -5.24 -2.28
CA VAL A 816 -32.22 -4.17 -2.87
C VAL A 816 -32.35 -4.41 -4.37
N LEU A 817 -33.57 -4.62 -4.85
CA LEU A 817 -33.89 -4.61 -6.26
C LEU A 817 -34.38 -3.22 -6.63
N GLN A 818 -33.64 -2.52 -7.48
CA GLN A 818 -33.93 -1.18 -7.95
C GLN A 818 -34.37 -1.23 -9.42
N THR A 819 -35.47 -0.54 -9.73
CA THR A 819 -35.94 -0.30 -11.10
C THR A 819 -36.30 1.17 -11.27
N ASP A 820 -36.14 1.70 -12.48
CA ASP A 820 -36.46 3.09 -12.80
C ASP A 820 -37.65 3.14 -13.75
N LEU A 821 -38.63 4.00 -13.48
CA LEU A 821 -39.81 4.19 -14.33
C LEU A 821 -39.89 5.64 -14.79
N GLU A 822 -40.05 5.86 -16.09
CA GLU A 822 -40.19 7.21 -16.64
C GLU A 822 -41.56 7.79 -16.27
N THR A 823 -41.58 8.99 -15.67
CA THR A 823 -42.82 9.58 -15.13
C THR A 823 -43.87 9.88 -16.20
N THR A 824 -43.48 10.01 -17.47
CA THR A 824 -44.38 10.22 -18.62
C THR A 824 -45.17 8.96 -19.00
N LEU A 825 -44.62 7.77 -18.71
CA LEU A 825 -45.24 6.47 -18.97
C LEU A 825 -46.07 5.97 -17.78
N LEU A 826 -45.95 6.64 -16.63
CA LEU A 826 -46.46 6.19 -15.35
C LEU A 826 -47.96 5.88 -15.38
N ARG A 827 -48.83 6.78 -15.90
CA ARG A 827 -50.28 6.52 -15.97
C ARG A 827 -50.65 5.32 -16.85
N ARG A 828 -49.92 5.10 -17.95
CA ARG A 828 -50.16 3.97 -18.86
C ARG A 828 -49.72 2.66 -18.24
N VAL A 829 -48.57 2.67 -17.57
CA VAL A 829 -47.97 1.49 -16.93
C VAL A 829 -48.70 1.14 -15.63
N LEU A 830 -49.16 2.11 -14.86
CA LEU A 830 -49.92 1.92 -13.61
C LEU A 830 -51.18 1.07 -13.81
N ALA A 831 -51.94 1.31 -14.89
CA ALA A 831 -53.14 0.54 -15.20
C ALA A 831 -52.82 -0.90 -15.66
N ALA A 832 -51.63 -1.14 -16.22
CA ALA A 832 -51.16 -2.47 -16.58
C ALA A 832 -50.63 -3.22 -15.35
N ILE A 833 -49.81 -2.58 -14.51
CA ILE A 833 -49.31 -3.12 -13.24
C ILE A 833 -50.49 -3.46 -12.32
N SER A 834 -51.45 -2.55 -12.15
CA SER A 834 -52.63 -2.78 -11.32
C SER A 834 -53.42 -4.02 -11.75
N ARG A 835 -53.68 -4.18 -13.06
CA ARG A 835 -54.36 -5.37 -13.60
C ARG A 835 -53.54 -6.65 -13.42
N SER A 836 -52.23 -6.59 -13.69
CA SER A 836 -51.32 -7.72 -13.51
C SER A 836 -51.27 -8.18 -12.05
N GLU A 837 -51.11 -7.24 -11.12
CA GLU A 837 -51.00 -7.54 -9.70
C GLU A 837 -52.32 -8.03 -9.08
N GLN A 838 -53.46 -7.49 -9.51
CA GLN A 838 -54.77 -7.99 -9.07
C GLN A 838 -55.05 -9.41 -9.58
N GLN A 839 -54.54 -9.79 -10.76
CA GLN A 839 -54.60 -11.17 -11.24
C GLN A 839 -53.65 -12.10 -10.46
N ARG A 840 -52.47 -11.60 -10.09
CA ARG A 840 -51.47 -12.37 -9.33
C ARG A 840 -51.86 -12.56 -7.87
N TRP A 841 -52.54 -11.58 -7.28
CA TRP A 841 -53.01 -11.57 -5.90
C TRP A 841 -54.53 -11.37 -5.84
N PRO A 842 -55.35 -12.39 -6.13
CA PRO A 842 -56.80 -12.29 -6.01
C PRO A 842 -57.24 -12.20 -4.53
N ALA A 843 -58.46 -11.70 -4.30
CA ALA A 843 -59.03 -11.58 -2.96
C ALA A 843 -59.03 -12.92 -2.22
N GLY A 844 -58.48 -12.94 -1.00
CA GLY A 844 -58.31 -14.15 -0.18
C GLY A 844 -56.94 -14.84 -0.29
N ARG A 845 -56.06 -14.43 -1.22
CA ARG A 845 -54.67 -14.90 -1.26
C ARG A 845 -53.82 -14.17 -0.20
N PRO A 846 -52.95 -14.87 0.57
CA PRO A 846 -52.00 -14.21 1.48
C PRO A 846 -51.16 -13.21 0.69
N GLY A 847 -51.12 -11.94 1.10
CA GLY A 847 -50.42 -10.86 0.36
C GLY A 847 -51.33 -9.92 -0.44
N HIS A 848 -52.63 -10.20 -0.57
CA HIS A 848 -53.60 -9.32 -1.26
C HIS A 848 -53.65 -7.91 -0.66
N ASP A 849 -53.71 -7.78 0.68
CA ASP A 849 -53.74 -6.47 1.35
C ASP A 849 -52.42 -5.70 1.19
N ALA A 850 -51.29 -6.41 1.08
CA ALA A 850 -49.99 -5.82 0.81
C ALA A 850 -49.90 -5.30 -0.64
N MET A 851 -50.48 -6.05 -1.59
CA MET A 851 -50.62 -5.64 -2.99
C MET A 851 -51.49 -4.39 -3.13
N LEU A 852 -52.65 -4.33 -2.47
CA LEU A 852 -53.49 -3.13 -2.48
C LEU A 852 -52.73 -1.91 -1.92
N GLY A 853 -52.02 -2.09 -0.80
CA GLY A 853 -51.16 -1.06 -0.23
C GLY A 853 -49.98 -0.65 -1.13
N TYR A 854 -49.48 -1.55 -1.98
CA TYR A 854 -48.49 -1.26 -3.01
C TYR A 854 -49.07 -0.38 -4.12
N LEU A 855 -50.24 -0.74 -4.66
CA LEU A 855 -50.89 0.01 -5.73
C LEU A 855 -51.29 1.42 -5.29
N ASP A 856 -51.78 1.58 -4.06
CA ASP A 856 -52.09 2.88 -3.47
C ASP A 856 -50.84 3.76 -3.36
N MET A 857 -49.72 3.18 -2.87
CA MET A 857 -48.47 3.92 -2.73
C MET A 857 -47.85 4.27 -4.08
N LEU A 858 -47.90 3.37 -5.04
CA LEU A 858 -47.41 3.59 -6.40
C LEU A 858 -48.23 4.69 -7.11
N SER A 859 -49.55 4.70 -6.91
CA SER A 859 -50.45 5.75 -7.39
C SER A 859 -50.13 7.11 -6.75
N ALA A 860 -49.97 7.16 -5.42
CA ALA A 860 -49.65 8.38 -4.69
C ALA A 860 -48.24 8.94 -5.02
N ALA A 861 -47.23 8.07 -5.07
CA ALA A 861 -45.87 8.43 -5.48
C ALA A 861 -45.85 8.92 -6.93
N GLY A 862 -46.69 8.34 -7.78
CA GLY A 862 -46.87 8.76 -9.15
C GLY A 862 -47.46 10.15 -9.32
N ALA A 863 -48.54 10.44 -8.60
CA ALA A 863 -49.15 11.77 -8.59
C ALA A 863 -48.16 12.84 -8.06
N ALA A 864 -47.40 12.52 -7.02
CA ALA A 864 -46.38 13.40 -6.47
C ALA A 864 -45.22 13.63 -7.45
N ALA A 865 -44.81 12.60 -8.20
CA ALA A 865 -43.76 12.71 -9.20
C ALA A 865 -44.21 13.56 -10.42
N GLU A 866 -45.45 13.40 -10.88
CA GLU A 866 -46.01 14.21 -11.97
C GLU A 866 -46.05 15.70 -11.60
N GLN A 867 -46.50 16.04 -10.39
CA GLN A 867 -46.53 17.44 -9.92
C GLN A 867 -45.13 18.06 -9.88
N ARG A 868 -44.11 17.30 -9.49
CA ARG A 868 -42.74 17.78 -9.31
C ARG A 868 -41.98 17.96 -10.64
N VAL A 869 -42.43 17.29 -11.70
CA VAL A 869 -41.79 17.27 -13.02
C VAL A 869 -42.50 18.16 -14.05
N ALA A 870 -43.67 18.72 -13.71
CA ALA A 870 -44.55 19.51 -14.59
C ALA A 870 -43.90 20.73 -15.29
N GLY A 871 -42.74 21.20 -14.82
CA GLY A 871 -41.98 22.34 -15.41
C GLY A 871 -40.66 21.98 -16.10
N ILE A 872 -40.29 20.70 -16.18
CA ILE A 872 -39.05 20.23 -16.84
C ILE A 872 -39.38 19.92 -18.31
N PRO A 873 -38.57 20.28 -19.32
CA PRO A 873 -38.84 19.90 -20.72
C PRO A 873 -38.78 18.38 -20.95
N ALA A 874 -39.47 17.86 -21.97
CA ALA A 874 -39.41 16.44 -22.32
C ALA A 874 -38.08 16.08 -23.01
N GLY A 875 -37.40 15.04 -22.51
CA GLY A 875 -36.08 14.58 -22.96
C GLY A 875 -35.40 13.69 -21.91
N SER A 876 -34.19 13.21 -22.18
CA SER A 876 -33.40 12.26 -21.37
C SER A 876 -32.90 12.80 -20.00
N ASP A 877 -33.65 13.71 -19.37
CA ASP A 877 -33.30 14.24 -18.05
C ASP A 877 -33.59 13.18 -16.98
N ARG A 878 -32.54 12.76 -16.27
CA ARG A 878 -32.61 11.80 -15.17
C ARG A 878 -33.58 12.25 -14.06
N ARG A 879 -33.88 13.55 -13.96
CA ARG A 879 -34.87 14.12 -13.02
C ARG A 879 -36.32 13.68 -13.28
N ARG A 880 -36.62 13.03 -14.41
CA ARG A 880 -37.94 12.47 -14.76
C ARG A 880 -38.08 10.96 -14.52
N ARG A 881 -37.13 10.33 -13.82
CA ARG A 881 -37.17 8.89 -13.52
C ARG A 881 -37.54 8.65 -12.07
N LEU A 882 -38.71 8.06 -11.84
CA LEU A 882 -39.13 7.57 -10.54
C LEU A 882 -38.41 6.25 -10.27
N GLN A 883 -37.53 6.24 -9.27
CA GLN A 883 -36.85 5.01 -8.86
C GLN A 883 -37.69 4.26 -7.84
N ILE A 884 -37.84 2.96 -8.04
CA ILE A 884 -38.59 2.04 -7.19
C ILE A 884 -37.61 1.03 -6.62
N GLU A 885 -37.59 0.88 -5.31
CA GLU A 885 -36.71 -0.06 -4.61
C GLU A 885 -37.50 -1.04 -3.75
N PHE A 886 -37.35 -2.33 -4.04
CA PHE A 886 -37.76 -3.43 -3.16
C PHE A 886 -36.56 -3.83 -2.30
N ILE A 887 -36.71 -3.70 -0.98
CA ILE A 887 -35.65 -3.91 0.01
C ILE A 887 -36.02 -5.12 0.86
N ALA A 888 -35.28 -6.22 0.69
CA ALA A 888 -35.37 -7.42 1.51
C ALA A 888 -34.23 -7.44 2.54
N ALA A 889 -34.51 -7.06 3.78
CA ALA A 889 -33.53 -6.92 4.86
C ALA A 889 -34.00 -7.64 6.13
N PRO A 890 -33.91 -8.99 6.20
CA PRO A 890 -34.51 -9.78 7.28
C PRO A 890 -34.16 -9.23 8.68
N PRO A 891 -35.15 -8.97 9.56
CA PRO A 891 -36.58 -9.32 9.44
C PRO A 891 -37.47 -8.32 8.66
N ASP A 892 -36.92 -7.17 8.25
CA ASP A 892 -37.67 -6.04 7.66
C ASP A 892 -37.70 -6.08 6.12
N TYR A 893 -38.89 -5.99 5.54
CA TYR A 893 -39.09 -5.92 4.09
C TYR A 893 -39.81 -4.62 3.76
N ARG A 894 -39.29 -3.86 2.80
CA ARG A 894 -39.75 -2.50 2.52
C ARG A 894 -39.80 -2.20 1.03
N LEU A 895 -40.70 -1.30 0.67
CA LEU A 895 -40.78 -0.66 -0.63
C LEU A 895 -40.46 0.82 -0.45
N ALA A 896 -39.69 1.41 -1.36
CA ALA A 896 -39.37 2.82 -1.34
C ALA A 896 -39.36 3.43 -2.74
N PHE A 897 -39.84 4.67 -2.84
CA PHE A 897 -39.92 5.46 -4.05
C PHE A 897 -39.00 6.67 -3.92
N PHE A 898 -38.17 6.92 -4.92
CA PHE A 898 -37.27 8.05 -4.96
C PHE A 898 -37.44 8.84 -6.24
N LEU A 899 -37.32 10.16 -6.14
CA LEU A 899 -37.25 11.06 -7.27
C LEU A 899 -36.13 12.07 -7.05
N PRO A 900 -35.31 12.37 -8.07
CA PRO A 900 -34.24 13.35 -7.93
C PRO A 900 -34.80 14.75 -7.59
N ASP A 901 -34.13 15.47 -6.70
CA ASP A 901 -34.44 16.87 -6.40
C ASP A 901 -33.94 17.81 -7.52
N SER A 902 -34.16 19.12 -7.36
CA SER A 902 -33.76 20.13 -8.36
C SER A 902 -32.25 20.17 -8.61
N ARG A 903 -31.43 19.64 -7.70
CA ARG A 903 -29.97 19.52 -7.79
C ARG A 903 -29.51 18.15 -8.31
N GLY A 904 -30.44 17.24 -8.62
CA GLY A 904 -30.15 15.89 -9.08
C GLY A 904 -29.86 14.88 -7.95
N ASN A 905 -30.02 15.28 -6.69
CA ASN A 905 -29.80 14.39 -5.56
C ASN A 905 -31.04 13.51 -5.32
N ARG A 906 -30.81 12.25 -4.94
CA ARG A 906 -31.87 11.28 -4.67
C ARG A 906 -32.69 11.68 -3.44
N ALA A 907 -33.97 12.03 -3.62
CA ALA A 907 -34.89 12.35 -2.53
C ALA A 907 -35.95 11.26 -2.36
N LEU A 908 -36.21 10.84 -1.12
CA LEU A 908 -37.25 9.87 -0.79
C LEU A 908 -38.64 10.52 -0.94
N LEU A 909 -39.51 9.91 -1.74
CA LEU A 909 -40.90 10.33 -1.89
C LEU A 909 -41.83 9.59 -0.94
N ALA A 910 -41.71 8.27 -0.87
CA ALA A 910 -42.55 7.41 -0.02
C ALA A 910 -41.81 6.12 0.33
N SER A 911 -42.07 5.56 1.51
CA SER A 911 -41.61 4.23 1.87
C SER A 911 -42.60 3.54 2.82
N ARG A 912 -42.74 2.23 2.69
CA ARG A 912 -43.58 1.39 3.58
C ARG A 912 -42.88 0.08 3.86
N SER A 913 -43.16 -0.50 5.02
CA SER A 913 -42.94 -1.94 5.20
C SER A 913 -43.96 -2.71 4.37
N ILE A 914 -43.49 -3.69 3.62
CA ILE A 914 -44.29 -4.66 2.88
C ILE A 914 -44.03 -6.06 3.45
N GLY A 915 -44.99 -6.97 3.36
CA GLY A 915 -44.81 -8.33 3.87
C GLY A 915 -43.69 -9.06 3.12
N LYS A 916 -42.96 -9.95 3.82
CA LYS A 916 -41.89 -10.79 3.26
C LYS A 916 -42.31 -11.48 1.97
N ASP A 917 -43.46 -12.16 2.00
CA ASP A 917 -43.91 -13.00 0.90
C ASP A 917 -44.23 -12.18 -0.35
N PHE A 918 -44.80 -10.98 -0.18
CA PHE A 918 -45.06 -10.04 -1.27
C PHE A 918 -43.75 -9.46 -1.83
N CYS A 919 -42.84 -9.01 -0.96
CA CYS A 919 -41.55 -8.44 -1.38
C CYS A 919 -40.73 -9.43 -2.20
N LEU A 920 -40.60 -10.68 -1.72
CA LEU A 920 -39.82 -11.71 -2.41
C LEU A 920 -40.52 -12.18 -3.68
N ALA A 921 -41.85 -12.26 -3.70
CA ALA A 921 -42.60 -12.61 -4.92
C ALA A 921 -42.43 -11.56 -6.03
N GLU A 922 -42.45 -10.26 -5.70
CA GLU A 922 -42.20 -9.20 -6.68
C GLU A 922 -40.75 -9.21 -7.18
N MET A 923 -39.79 -9.37 -6.27
CA MET A 923 -38.39 -9.52 -6.67
C MET A 923 -38.19 -10.73 -7.58
N ARG A 924 -38.85 -11.86 -7.30
CA ARG A 924 -38.83 -13.06 -8.14
C ARG A 924 -39.40 -12.82 -9.52
N ALA A 925 -40.56 -12.17 -9.59
CA ALA A 925 -41.24 -11.89 -10.84
C ALA A 925 -40.40 -10.99 -11.75
N ILE A 926 -39.90 -9.89 -11.21
CA ILE A 926 -39.10 -8.92 -11.97
C ILE A 926 -37.79 -9.54 -12.42
N LEU A 927 -37.09 -10.27 -11.54
CA LEU A 927 -35.84 -10.95 -11.91
C LEU A 927 -36.06 -12.09 -12.91
N GLY A 928 -37.10 -12.90 -12.74
CA GLY A 928 -37.41 -14.02 -13.63
C GLY A 928 -37.73 -13.55 -15.05
N GLU A 929 -38.54 -12.49 -15.17
CA GLU A 929 -38.89 -11.91 -16.48
C GLU A 929 -37.68 -11.29 -17.18
N GLN A 930 -36.83 -10.56 -16.44
CA GLN A 930 -35.68 -9.85 -17.01
C GLN A 930 -34.47 -10.75 -17.30
N LEU A 931 -34.24 -11.77 -16.46
CA LEU A 931 -33.13 -12.72 -16.63
C LEU A 931 -33.51 -13.93 -17.49
N LYS A 932 -34.79 -14.09 -17.86
CA LYS A 932 -35.33 -15.29 -18.51
C LYS A 932 -35.00 -16.58 -17.73
N LEU A 933 -35.01 -16.49 -16.40
CA LEU A 933 -34.76 -17.62 -15.49
C LEU A 933 -36.08 -18.24 -15.02
N ASP A 934 -36.06 -19.54 -14.77
CA ASP A 934 -37.16 -20.22 -14.08
C ASP A 934 -37.23 -19.82 -12.60
N SER A 935 -38.35 -20.12 -11.95
CA SER A 935 -38.57 -19.76 -10.55
C SER A 935 -37.50 -20.33 -9.61
N GLU A 936 -36.96 -21.51 -9.95
CA GLU A 936 -35.94 -22.20 -9.16
C GLU A 936 -34.55 -21.55 -9.29
N GLY A 937 -34.20 -21.03 -10.46
CA GLY A 937 -32.98 -20.26 -10.68
C GLY A 937 -33.00 -18.92 -9.93
N VAL A 938 -34.12 -18.21 -9.96
CA VAL A 938 -34.26 -16.93 -9.23
C VAL A 938 -34.23 -17.14 -7.71
N ASP A 939 -34.81 -18.25 -7.23
CA ASP A 939 -34.78 -18.60 -5.81
C ASP A 939 -33.40 -18.93 -5.28
N ARG A 940 -32.57 -19.61 -6.07
CA ARG A 940 -31.17 -19.84 -5.72
C ARG A 940 -30.39 -18.53 -5.58
N ILE A 941 -30.62 -17.57 -6.47
CA ILE A 941 -29.97 -16.26 -6.42
C ILE A 941 -30.41 -15.48 -5.17
N LEU A 942 -31.72 -15.37 -4.93
CA LEU A 942 -32.22 -14.64 -3.76
C LEU A 942 -31.82 -15.31 -2.44
N ALA A 943 -31.85 -16.65 -2.36
CA ALA A 943 -31.41 -17.38 -1.19
C ALA A 943 -29.92 -17.15 -0.89
N ALA A 944 -29.06 -17.27 -1.91
CA ALA A 944 -27.63 -17.02 -1.77
C ALA A 944 -27.35 -15.57 -1.34
N LEU A 945 -28.08 -14.59 -1.88
CA LEU A 945 -27.87 -13.18 -1.55
C LEU A 945 -28.38 -12.78 -0.16
N LEU A 946 -29.45 -13.43 0.33
CA LEU A 946 -30.03 -13.18 1.65
C LEU A 946 -29.31 -13.92 2.79
N GLU A 947 -28.36 -14.81 2.48
CA GLU A 947 -27.53 -15.44 3.51
C GLU A 947 -26.61 -14.44 4.21
N PRO A 948 -26.53 -14.44 5.55
CA PRO A 948 -25.74 -13.48 6.32
C PRO A 948 -24.22 -13.64 6.16
N HIS A 949 -23.74 -14.69 5.48
CA HIS A 949 -22.30 -15.00 5.33
C HIS A 949 -21.81 -14.96 3.87
N SER A 950 -22.67 -14.71 2.89
CA SER A 950 -22.30 -14.67 1.47
C SER A 950 -21.67 -13.32 1.06
N MET A 951 -20.87 -12.70 1.94
CA MET A 951 -20.03 -11.53 1.58
C MET A 951 -18.79 -11.94 0.76
N GLU A 952 -18.50 -13.24 0.66
CA GLU A 952 -17.25 -13.78 0.11
C GLU A 952 -17.34 -14.36 -1.30
N GLN A 953 -18.52 -14.42 -1.94
CA GLN A 953 -18.63 -14.94 -3.31
C GLN A 953 -19.33 -13.94 -4.25
N PRO A 954 -18.82 -13.80 -5.50
CA PRO A 954 -19.08 -12.69 -6.41
C PRO A 954 -20.55 -12.46 -6.74
#